data_AF-A0A7V3AFF5-F1
#
_entry.id   AF-A0A7V3AFF5-F1
#
_cell.length_a   1.000
_cell.length_b   1.000
_cell.length_c   1.000
_cell.angle_alpha   90.00
_cell.angle_beta   90.00
_cell.angle_gamma   90.00
#
_symmetry.space_group_name_H-M   'P 1'
#
loop_
_entity.id
_entity.type
_entity.pdbx_description
1 polymer ?
#
loop_
_entity_poly.entity_id
_entity_poly.type
_entity_poly.pdbx_seq_one_letter_code
_entity_poly.pdbx_strand_id
1 'polypeptide(L)'
;MLESNRPGRTACGSGQGVLWVLEALALSAFAASAVEVGGLAIHLDEEPVADGVLRGSVTGDWQERIFRLVWVDGLGRAVSHAEFRPKASQRAVPFSLGGDGALGTQHRLFLVAMPQPRDRKAPQEWQVVAKAGFRTVATGPRPSFPIFNASRELPKELDGLPVGPILQVSELADTPFLPPGSPLLVHTPIPLRSPLQPRNHKEWDQECWRFLADRKPGLRTPDLFDAAAWEKMRAELGAAARQSQPFGPQALMLGTHAALAPPPRLSEYGPDAFTLDLFRAWLRRRYEDLAQLNRQWETSFERWDDVAPLTTDETKARRDPRYAEWLELVRQGDPEKKLARREDRYYWAASLKTLPPPGNENFSSWCDWHAFLDFSFARMVGEVRTAMRQAAPGARVGFRELLRPSPWNGQETYELARVVDWSAAPDDEALALLLQSFRPDAVRYALLGGSGDTRDNLWKNWFDGASGALVASPERNARPDAPLPTDTVRELEWLSAFRQPLAPVTDPVALYYSPRSIAVHWMLDSQLDGSDWPRRVPDGLSDDTPWLAYVAWVALLRDLGVAPVFVAPAQLLSGQVNAKVLILPKVLALSEQEAQAIRDFTLRGGVVIADSQCGTFDGHGRRRPFPEGGGIVGALDAEFGIRRENLWAHELNGAFNGDPVEARVRLVDPCSPAALGPSSGELRVNEPGVRGTAAWRFGGTRNGAAAVLTRNGGTGRYIYLNLALQDYPRLRERDAGDFSFAGLEPKRYAALYGEPTGGEALRVLIGDMLMQSIGERPVAVRDADGRPLRSVQRFRWASGSTVLIGLKAPPKGWVAPVAGEVPHPWLPETPSGAPAAKTSPPHIVKVLFDRPMHWYDLRRRQYLGHGASCAPAVEERQPVLLAGLPCRVDSIKVRTRRLDRAGTFSVELSLQTADDISKAPDRGLNHALAVELLRPDGRSMPGCGGKILLTEGTWKGTVHLGLNQPAGLYRWLVRDPVTGAEGEAHLQKDEVLYADLFPPAEAARKPAQK
;
A
#
# COMPACT_ATOMS: atom_id res chain seq x y z
N MET A 1 -24.99 4.81 -25.08
CA MET A 1 -25.44 5.57 -26.28
C MET A 1 -24.41 5.30 -27.37
N LEU A 2 -24.74 4.91 -28.60
CA LEU A 2 -25.58 5.62 -29.55
C LEU A 2 -26.09 4.65 -30.64
N GLU A 3 -27.40 4.60 -30.86
CA GLU A 3 -27.98 4.46 -32.19
C GLU A 3 -29.24 5.32 -32.25
N SER A 4 -29.16 6.46 -32.92
CA SER A 4 -30.32 7.12 -33.49
C SER A 4 -29.89 7.92 -34.72
N ASN A 5 -30.05 7.29 -35.87
CA ASN A 5 -30.07 7.93 -37.18
C ASN A 5 -31.31 8.81 -37.30
N ARG A 6 -31.17 10.14 -37.44
CA ARG A 6 -31.98 10.95 -38.36
C ARG A 6 -31.19 12.19 -38.86
N PRO A 7 -31.21 12.47 -40.17
CA PRO A 7 -30.64 13.68 -40.75
C PRO A 7 -31.69 14.79 -40.76
N GLY A 8 -31.31 16.02 -40.37
CA GLY A 8 -32.17 17.18 -40.63
C GLY A 8 -31.90 18.41 -39.74
N ARG A 9 -31.44 19.48 -40.40
CA ARG A 9 -31.56 20.92 -40.06
C ARG A 9 -30.51 21.56 -39.13
N THR A 10 -29.51 22.10 -39.82
CA THR A 10 -29.03 23.51 -39.83
C THR A 10 -28.56 24.17 -38.54
N ALA A 11 -27.27 24.51 -38.58
CA ALA A 11 -26.52 25.35 -37.68
C ALA A 11 -26.88 26.85 -37.76
N CYS A 12 -26.78 27.51 -36.61
CA CYS A 12 -26.37 28.91 -36.39
C CYS A 12 -25.85 28.95 -34.94
N GLY A 13 -24.70 29.51 -34.57
CA GLY A 13 -23.58 30.09 -35.29
C GLY A 13 -22.51 30.42 -34.23
N SER A 14 -21.35 29.79 -34.31
CA SER A 14 -20.10 30.23 -33.67
C SER A 14 -18.98 29.38 -34.29
N GLY A 15 -17.98 30.03 -34.88
CA GLY A 15 -16.98 29.41 -35.77
C GLY A 15 -16.09 28.37 -35.08
N GLN A 16 -16.52 27.12 -35.09
CA GLN A 16 -15.69 25.95 -34.80
C GLN A 16 -15.51 25.13 -36.08
N GLY A 17 -14.28 25.07 -36.59
CA GLY A 17 -13.94 24.19 -37.70
C GLY A 17 -13.87 22.75 -37.22
N VAL A 18 -14.53 21.83 -37.92
CA VAL A 18 -14.55 20.41 -37.57
C VAL A 18 -13.25 19.74 -38.01
N LEU A 19 -12.48 19.23 -37.04
CA LEU A 19 -11.27 18.43 -37.27
C LEU A 19 -11.67 16.98 -37.58
N TRP A 20 -11.23 16.44 -38.73
CA TRP A 20 -11.39 15.02 -39.04
C TRP A 20 -10.06 14.32 -38.77
N VAL A 21 -10.05 13.36 -37.84
CA VAL A 21 -8.90 12.51 -37.54
C VAL A 21 -9.20 11.09 -38.03
N LEU A 22 -8.38 10.63 -38.97
CA LEU A 22 -8.43 9.28 -39.51
C LEU A 22 -7.25 8.48 -38.96
N GLU A 23 -7.54 7.40 -38.23
CA GLU A 23 -6.53 6.44 -37.75
C GLU A 23 -6.33 5.37 -38.82
N ALA A 24 -5.14 5.32 -39.43
CA ALA A 24 -4.78 4.35 -40.46
C ALA A 24 -3.77 3.34 -39.89
N LEU A 25 -4.30 2.26 -39.30
CA LEU A 25 -3.64 0.99 -38.97
C LEU A 25 -2.47 0.95 -37.95
N ALA A 26 -2.38 -0.20 -37.28
CA ALA A 26 -1.18 -0.68 -36.58
C ALA A 26 -0.25 -1.33 -37.60
N LEU A 27 0.99 -0.84 -37.70
CA LEU A 27 1.97 -1.21 -38.74
C LEU A 27 2.55 -2.65 -38.64
N SER A 28 2.00 -3.52 -37.78
CA SER A 28 2.55 -4.87 -37.55
C SER A 28 2.26 -5.92 -38.63
N ALA A 29 1.68 -5.53 -39.77
CA ALA A 29 1.36 -6.45 -40.86
C ALA A 29 1.58 -5.78 -42.23
N PHE A 30 2.80 -5.85 -42.77
CA PHE A 30 3.06 -5.45 -44.15
C PHE A 30 2.73 -6.61 -45.11
N ALA A 31 1.62 -6.44 -45.83
CA ALA A 31 1.48 -6.82 -47.23
C ALA A 31 0.54 -5.77 -47.86
N ALA A 32 0.98 -5.15 -48.94
CA ALA A 32 0.36 -4.02 -49.65
C ALA A 32 -1.15 -3.86 -49.41
N SER A 33 -1.53 -2.85 -48.63
CA SER A 33 -2.93 -2.53 -48.35
C SER A 33 -3.16 -1.02 -48.38
N ALA A 34 -3.95 -0.57 -49.36
CA ALA A 34 -4.46 0.79 -49.39
C ALA A 34 -5.58 0.94 -48.37
N VAL A 35 -5.59 2.04 -47.63
CA VAL A 35 -6.59 2.32 -46.59
C VAL A 35 -7.42 3.52 -47.04
N GLU A 36 -8.70 3.27 -47.35
CA GLU A 36 -9.60 4.31 -47.85
C GLU A 36 -10.61 4.73 -46.76
N VAL A 37 -10.66 6.03 -46.45
CA VAL A 37 -11.68 6.59 -45.57
C VAL A 37 -12.14 7.96 -46.08
N GLY A 38 -13.46 8.09 -46.31
CA GLY A 38 -14.07 9.38 -46.67
C GLY A 38 -13.61 9.96 -48.02
N GLY A 39 -13.24 9.11 -48.99
CA GLY A 39 -12.78 9.53 -50.32
C GLY A 39 -11.28 9.87 -50.43
N LEU A 40 -10.52 9.59 -49.36
CA LEU A 40 -9.06 9.69 -49.30
C LEU A 40 -8.47 8.29 -49.08
N ALA A 41 -7.42 7.93 -49.81
CA ALA A 41 -6.69 6.68 -49.68
C ALA A 41 -5.20 6.91 -49.41
N ILE A 42 -4.62 6.16 -48.47
CA ILE A 42 -3.18 6.17 -48.18
C ILE A 42 -2.56 4.91 -48.77
N HIS A 43 -1.52 5.08 -49.57
CA HIS A 43 -0.70 4.03 -50.16
C HIS A 43 0.71 4.12 -49.55
N LEU A 44 1.18 3.02 -48.96
CA LEU A 44 2.56 2.91 -48.47
C LEU A 44 3.40 2.20 -49.54
N ASP A 45 4.66 2.62 -49.67
CA ASP A 45 5.61 1.95 -50.57
C ASP A 45 5.97 0.56 -50.00
N GLU A 46 6.15 -0.45 -50.87
CA GLU A 46 6.16 -1.87 -50.48
C GLU A 46 7.38 -2.34 -49.66
N GLU A 47 8.36 -1.48 -49.37
CA GLU A 47 9.47 -1.77 -48.45
C GLU A 47 9.69 -0.61 -47.46
N PRO A 48 9.38 -0.76 -46.15
CA PRO A 48 9.89 0.15 -45.15
C PRO A 48 11.40 -0.09 -44.99
N VAL A 49 12.18 0.73 -45.71
CA VAL A 49 13.64 0.63 -45.82
C VAL A 49 14.29 0.74 -44.43
N ALA A 50 15.40 0.02 -44.25
CA ALA A 50 16.26 -0.05 -43.08
C ALA A 50 16.83 1.30 -42.56
N ASP A 51 16.38 2.43 -43.11
CA ASP A 51 16.79 3.81 -42.82
C ASP A 51 15.85 4.55 -41.84
N GLY A 52 14.76 3.92 -41.38
CA GLY A 52 13.83 4.53 -40.40
C GLY A 52 12.91 5.61 -41.00
N VAL A 53 12.72 5.60 -42.33
CA VAL A 53 11.90 6.59 -43.04
C VAL A 53 10.72 5.92 -43.74
N LEU A 54 9.49 6.29 -43.34
CA LEU A 54 8.25 5.83 -43.94
C LEU A 54 7.91 6.69 -45.17
N ARG A 55 7.71 6.05 -46.33
CA ARG A 55 7.38 6.70 -47.61
C ARG A 55 6.07 6.15 -48.18
N GLY A 56 5.33 7.00 -48.86
CA GLY A 56 4.07 6.64 -49.49
C GLY A 56 3.40 7.83 -50.18
N SER A 57 2.16 7.63 -50.60
CA SER A 57 1.33 8.70 -51.17
C SER A 57 -0.09 8.67 -50.63
N VAL A 58 -0.69 9.85 -50.49
CA VAL A 58 -2.11 10.00 -50.21
C VAL A 58 -2.80 10.39 -51.51
N THR A 59 -3.89 9.73 -51.85
CA THR A 59 -4.75 10.05 -53.01
C THR A 59 -6.14 10.43 -52.52
N GLY A 60 -6.88 11.24 -53.27
CA GLY A 60 -8.28 11.52 -52.98
C GLY A 60 -8.76 12.90 -53.39
N ASP A 61 -10.02 13.20 -53.06
CA ASP A 61 -10.65 14.49 -53.34
C ASP A 61 -10.35 15.50 -52.21
N TRP A 62 -9.51 16.49 -52.52
CA TRP A 62 -8.86 17.33 -51.53
C TRP A 62 -9.73 18.44 -50.93
N GLN A 63 -10.90 18.74 -51.52
CA GLN A 63 -11.87 19.75 -51.06
C GLN A 63 -11.27 21.08 -50.56
N GLU A 64 -10.16 21.53 -51.15
CA GLU A 64 -9.37 22.73 -50.76
C GLU A 64 -8.94 22.79 -49.27
N ARG A 65 -8.64 21.65 -48.65
CA ARG A 65 -8.18 21.58 -47.23
C ARG A 65 -6.66 21.46 -47.11
N ILE A 66 -6.14 21.77 -45.93
CA ILE A 66 -4.75 21.47 -45.54
C ILE A 66 -4.76 20.14 -44.83
N PHE A 67 -3.86 19.23 -45.19
CA PHE A 67 -3.78 17.91 -44.56
C PHE A 67 -2.48 17.77 -43.80
N ARG A 68 -2.52 17.14 -42.63
CA ARG A 68 -1.34 16.78 -41.85
C ARG A 68 -1.34 15.29 -41.56
N LEU A 69 -0.31 14.60 -42.01
CA LEU A 69 -0.05 13.22 -41.69
C LEU A 69 0.87 13.19 -40.46
N VAL A 70 0.49 12.47 -39.41
CA VAL A 70 1.22 12.38 -38.14
C VAL A 70 1.52 10.91 -37.87
N TRP A 71 2.81 10.60 -37.72
CA TRP A 71 3.28 9.29 -37.32
C TRP A 71 3.47 9.26 -35.81
N VAL A 72 2.82 8.29 -35.16
CA VAL A 72 2.75 8.14 -33.71
C VAL A 72 3.35 6.80 -33.30
N ASP A 73 4.15 6.78 -32.23
CA ASP A 73 4.74 5.56 -31.67
C ASP A 73 3.75 4.74 -30.82
N GLY A 74 4.18 3.56 -30.36
CA GLY A 74 3.38 2.68 -29.50
C GLY A 74 3.03 3.26 -28.13
N LEU A 75 3.63 4.41 -27.76
CA LEU A 75 3.33 5.15 -26.53
C LEU A 75 2.38 6.34 -26.79
N GLY A 76 1.91 6.53 -28.02
CA GLY A 76 0.98 7.60 -28.38
C GLY A 76 1.64 8.95 -28.63
N ARG A 77 2.98 9.02 -28.77
CA ARG A 77 3.72 10.27 -29.02
C ARG A 77 3.89 10.50 -30.52
N ALA A 78 3.67 11.73 -30.98
CA ALA A 78 3.95 12.10 -32.37
C ALA A 78 5.47 12.12 -32.62
N VAL A 79 5.95 11.14 -33.38
CA VAL A 79 7.37 10.97 -33.75
C VAL A 79 7.73 11.90 -34.90
N SER A 80 6.84 12.03 -35.88
CA SER A 80 7.08 12.80 -37.10
C SER A 80 5.76 13.25 -37.71
N HIS A 81 5.79 14.31 -38.53
CA HIS A 81 4.61 14.73 -39.27
C HIS A 81 4.97 15.40 -40.60
N ALA A 82 4.04 15.33 -41.55
CA ALA A 82 4.13 15.99 -42.85
C ALA A 82 2.83 16.74 -43.10
N GLU A 83 2.91 18.05 -43.34
CA GLU A 83 1.78 18.85 -43.78
C GLU A 83 1.84 19.01 -45.31
N PHE A 84 0.71 18.83 -45.98
CA PHE A 84 0.59 19.05 -47.41
C PHE A 84 -0.68 19.80 -47.78
N ARG A 85 -0.56 20.58 -48.87
CA ARG A 85 -1.62 21.44 -49.42
C ARG A 85 -1.84 21.07 -50.88
N PRO A 86 -2.66 20.04 -51.14
CA PRO A 86 -2.90 19.58 -52.49
C PRO A 86 -3.64 20.66 -53.29
N LYS A 87 -3.22 20.90 -54.53
CA LYS A 87 -4.04 21.62 -55.51
C LYS A 87 -5.23 20.74 -55.92
N ALA A 88 -6.38 21.33 -56.22
CA ALA A 88 -7.56 20.60 -56.68
C ALA A 88 -7.30 19.69 -57.91
N SER A 89 -6.27 19.99 -58.71
CA SER A 89 -5.85 19.19 -59.86
C SER A 89 -4.90 18.04 -59.54
N GLN A 90 -4.30 17.98 -58.35
CA GLN A 90 -3.43 16.87 -57.94
C GLN A 90 -4.30 15.66 -57.56
N ARG A 91 -3.97 14.47 -58.05
CA ARG A 91 -4.68 13.22 -57.67
C ARG A 91 -3.98 12.45 -56.55
N ALA A 92 -2.68 12.70 -56.37
CA ALA A 92 -1.82 12.05 -55.39
C ALA A 92 -0.82 13.06 -54.81
N VAL A 93 -0.53 12.94 -53.52
CA VAL A 93 0.51 13.71 -52.84
C VAL A 93 1.46 12.74 -52.13
N PRO A 94 2.74 12.67 -52.54
CA PRO A 94 3.73 11.83 -51.85
C PRO A 94 4.12 12.42 -50.51
N PHE A 95 4.49 11.57 -49.56
CA PHE A 95 5.04 11.95 -48.26
C PHE A 95 6.24 11.10 -47.88
N SER A 96 7.08 11.65 -47.01
CA SER A 96 8.21 10.96 -46.39
C SER A 96 8.28 11.41 -44.93
N LEU A 97 8.27 10.47 -43.99
CA LEU A 97 8.30 10.71 -42.55
C LEU A 97 9.48 9.95 -41.94
N GLY A 98 10.49 10.66 -41.44
CA GLY A 98 11.62 10.07 -40.72
C GLY A 98 11.41 10.07 -39.20
N GLY A 99 11.91 9.05 -38.51
CA GLY A 99 11.94 8.98 -37.04
C GLY A 99 13.20 8.28 -36.54
N ASP A 100 13.81 8.80 -35.46
CA ASP A 100 14.97 8.19 -34.79
C ASP A 100 14.51 6.96 -33.98
N GLY A 101 14.26 5.84 -34.66
CA GLY A 101 13.88 4.59 -34.01
C GLY A 101 13.62 3.45 -34.98
N ALA A 102 14.05 2.23 -34.63
CA ALA A 102 13.70 1.02 -35.37
C ALA A 102 12.17 0.82 -35.33
N LEU A 103 11.55 0.59 -36.49
CA LEU A 103 10.12 0.34 -36.64
C LEU A 103 9.67 -0.84 -35.76
N GLY A 104 9.03 -0.53 -34.63
CA GLY A 104 8.45 -1.52 -33.72
C GLY A 104 7.03 -1.95 -34.13
N THR A 105 6.49 -2.99 -33.50
CA THR A 105 5.19 -3.59 -33.87
C THR A 105 3.94 -2.79 -33.47
N GLN A 106 4.07 -1.54 -33.00
CA GLN A 106 2.93 -0.75 -32.48
C GLN A 106 2.83 0.71 -32.98
N HIS A 107 3.41 1.05 -34.12
CA HIS A 107 3.24 2.39 -34.70
C HIS A 107 1.88 2.60 -35.38
N ARG A 108 1.38 3.85 -35.34
CA ARG A 108 0.12 4.28 -35.96
C ARG A 108 0.32 5.53 -36.82
N LEU A 109 -0.46 5.64 -37.90
CA LEU A 109 -0.44 6.80 -38.79
C LEU A 109 -1.79 7.52 -38.75
N PHE A 110 -1.77 8.83 -38.53
CA PHE A 110 -2.97 9.67 -38.50
C PHE A 110 -2.98 10.65 -39.66
N LEU A 111 -4.07 10.74 -40.40
CA LEU A 111 -4.29 11.81 -41.37
C LEU A 111 -5.32 12.79 -40.80
N VAL A 112 -4.93 14.06 -40.69
CA VAL A 112 -5.73 15.14 -40.12
C VAL A 112 -6.07 16.13 -41.22
N ALA A 113 -7.36 16.32 -41.50
CA ALA A 113 -7.83 17.34 -42.43
C ALA A 113 -8.19 18.63 -41.67
N MET A 114 -7.52 19.72 -42.01
CA MET A 114 -7.71 21.05 -41.42
C MET A 114 -8.42 21.97 -42.42
N PRO A 115 -9.42 22.75 -41.99
CA PRO A 115 -10.04 23.76 -42.86
C PRO A 115 -9.01 24.85 -43.22
N GLN A 116 -9.09 25.40 -44.43
CA GLN A 116 -8.25 26.55 -44.79
C GLN A 116 -8.63 27.77 -43.93
N PRO A 117 -7.67 28.39 -43.22
CA PRO A 117 -7.96 29.56 -42.41
C PRO A 117 -8.34 30.74 -43.32
N ARG A 118 -9.56 31.25 -43.16
CA ARG A 118 -10.02 32.47 -43.86
C ARG A 118 -9.56 33.77 -43.20
N ASP A 119 -8.93 33.73 -42.02
CA ASP A 119 -8.43 34.94 -41.36
C ASP A 119 -7.18 34.69 -40.50
N ARG A 120 -6.19 35.60 -40.58
CA ARG A 120 -4.81 35.42 -40.08
C ARG A 120 -4.59 35.80 -38.60
N LYS A 121 -5.64 36.07 -37.80
CA LYS A 121 -5.48 36.75 -36.49
C LYS A 121 -6.28 36.19 -35.28
N ALA A 122 -6.55 34.89 -35.21
CA ALA A 122 -7.07 34.28 -33.97
C ALA A 122 -6.28 33.03 -33.57
N PRO A 123 -5.84 32.87 -32.30
CA PRO A 123 -5.40 31.58 -31.79
C PRO A 123 -6.66 30.73 -31.52
N GLN A 124 -6.75 29.54 -32.13
CA GLN A 124 -7.85 28.61 -31.92
C GLN A 124 -7.33 27.30 -31.29
N GLU A 125 -7.90 26.93 -30.14
CA GLU A 125 -7.82 25.59 -29.56
C GLU A 125 -8.78 24.66 -30.31
N TRP A 126 -8.35 23.43 -30.63
CA TRP A 126 -9.13 22.47 -31.43
C TRP A 126 -9.43 21.20 -30.62
N GLN A 127 -10.68 20.70 -30.71
CA GLN A 127 -11.07 19.39 -30.19
C GLN A 127 -10.93 18.28 -31.25
N VAL A 128 -10.29 17.17 -30.87
CA VAL A 128 -10.20 15.95 -31.70
C VAL A 128 -11.46 15.09 -31.50
N VAL A 129 -12.19 14.81 -32.57
CA VAL A 129 -13.34 13.88 -32.55
C VAL A 129 -12.96 12.59 -33.29
N ALA A 130 -12.70 11.51 -32.56
CA ALA A 130 -12.44 10.19 -33.15
C ALA A 130 -13.76 9.53 -33.56
N LYS A 131 -13.91 9.16 -34.84
CA LYS A 131 -15.05 8.39 -35.35
C LYS A 131 -14.60 6.97 -35.66
N ALA A 132 -15.02 5.99 -34.86
CA ALA A 132 -14.77 4.58 -35.13
C ALA A 132 -15.79 4.05 -36.16
N GLY A 133 -15.32 3.62 -37.33
CA GLY A 133 -16.14 2.97 -38.35
C GLY A 133 -15.28 2.51 -39.53
N PHE A 134 -14.75 1.29 -39.46
CA PHE A 134 -13.91 0.72 -40.51
C PHE A 134 -14.68 -0.31 -41.36
N ARG A 135 -14.47 -0.28 -42.67
CA ARG A 135 -14.72 -1.40 -43.59
C ARG A 135 -13.39 -1.75 -44.27
N THR A 136 -12.85 -2.93 -43.99
CA THR A 136 -11.73 -3.50 -44.72
C THR A 136 -12.24 -4.09 -46.03
N VAL A 137 -11.78 -3.58 -47.18
CA VAL A 137 -12.05 -4.19 -48.49
C VAL A 137 -10.90 -5.15 -48.79
N ALA A 138 -11.10 -6.44 -48.51
CA ALA A 138 -10.15 -7.48 -48.89
C ALA A 138 -10.59 -8.11 -50.23
N THR A 139 -9.81 -7.90 -51.29
CA THR A 139 -9.95 -8.60 -52.57
C THR A 139 -8.99 -9.79 -52.62
N GLY A 140 -9.49 -11.01 -52.38
CA GLY A 140 -8.71 -12.26 -52.52
C GLY A 140 -9.36 -13.47 -51.84
N PRO A 141 -9.21 -14.70 -52.37
CA PRO A 141 -9.98 -15.86 -51.92
C PRO A 141 -9.49 -16.34 -50.56
N ARG A 142 -10.40 -16.39 -49.58
CA ARG A 142 -10.14 -16.98 -48.25
C ARG A 142 -10.19 -18.51 -48.35
N PRO A 143 -9.17 -19.26 -47.91
CA PRO A 143 -9.35 -20.66 -47.58
C PRO A 143 -10.14 -20.74 -46.25
N SER A 144 -11.27 -21.42 -46.31
CA SER A 144 -12.09 -21.81 -45.16
C SER A 144 -11.32 -22.78 -44.26
N PHE A 145 -11.10 -22.42 -43.00
CA PHE A 145 -10.82 -23.39 -41.94
C PHE A 145 -11.88 -23.30 -40.84
N PRO A 146 -12.40 -24.44 -40.35
CA PRO A 146 -13.56 -24.49 -39.46
C PRO A 146 -13.16 -24.15 -38.03
N ILE A 147 -14.05 -23.44 -37.33
CA ILE A 147 -14.02 -23.27 -35.89
C ILE A 147 -14.27 -24.65 -35.26
N PHE A 148 -13.23 -25.27 -34.71
CA PHE A 148 -13.37 -26.41 -33.81
C PHE A 148 -13.69 -25.91 -32.40
N ASN A 149 -14.87 -26.25 -31.90
CA ASN A 149 -15.16 -26.34 -30.47
C ASN A 149 -14.24 -27.41 -29.88
N ALA A 150 -13.17 -27.01 -29.19
CA ALA A 150 -12.33 -27.91 -28.42
C ALA A 150 -12.77 -27.89 -26.96
N SER A 151 -13.71 -28.76 -26.64
CA SER A 151 -13.85 -29.35 -25.32
C SER A 151 -12.57 -30.10 -24.93
N ARG A 152 -12.07 -29.88 -23.70
CA ARG A 152 -11.09 -30.71 -22.95
C ARG A 152 -9.75 -30.99 -23.65
N GLU A 153 -8.69 -30.33 -23.17
CA GLU A 153 -7.47 -30.98 -22.66
C GLU A 153 -6.55 -29.91 -22.05
N LEU A 154 -6.18 -30.07 -20.77
CA LEU A 154 -5.10 -29.31 -20.14
C LEU A 154 -3.77 -29.68 -20.83
N PRO A 155 -2.81 -28.74 -20.99
CA PRO A 155 -1.47 -29.08 -21.44
C PRO A 155 -0.85 -30.14 -20.52
N LYS A 156 -0.34 -31.24 -21.11
CA LYS A 156 0.38 -32.32 -20.41
C LYS A 156 1.68 -31.86 -19.71
N GLU A 157 2.04 -30.59 -19.82
CA GLU A 157 3.23 -29.98 -19.22
C GLU A 157 3.02 -29.56 -17.75
N LEU A 158 1.82 -29.72 -17.20
CA LEU A 158 1.50 -29.49 -15.78
C LEU A 158 1.52 -30.77 -14.91
N ASP A 159 1.69 -31.96 -15.52
CA ASP A 159 1.82 -33.24 -14.81
C ASP A 159 3.23 -33.36 -14.18
N GLY A 160 3.43 -32.73 -13.03
CA GLY A 160 4.67 -32.86 -12.26
C GLY A 160 5.02 -31.72 -11.31
N LEU A 161 4.21 -30.67 -11.21
CA LEU A 161 4.49 -29.54 -10.31
C LEU A 161 4.02 -29.84 -8.88
N PRO A 162 4.89 -29.72 -7.85
CA PRO A 162 4.49 -29.88 -6.46
C PRO A 162 3.53 -28.78 -6.02
N VAL A 163 2.51 -29.20 -5.28
CA VAL A 163 1.47 -28.34 -4.74
C VAL A 163 2.00 -27.62 -3.49
N GLY A 164 2.17 -26.29 -3.59
CA GLY A 164 2.49 -25.37 -2.49
C GLY A 164 1.40 -24.30 -2.30
N PRO A 165 1.50 -23.35 -1.37
CA PRO A 165 0.43 -22.48 -0.91
C PRO A 165 0.29 -21.24 -1.80
N ILE A 166 0.08 -21.45 -3.10
CA ILE A 166 -0.33 -20.38 -4.02
C ILE A 166 -1.85 -20.29 -3.94
N LEU A 167 -2.38 -19.29 -3.22
CA LEU A 167 -3.82 -19.04 -3.23
C LEU A 167 -4.21 -18.51 -4.62
N GLN A 168 -4.82 -19.36 -5.42
CA GLN A 168 -5.47 -18.92 -6.66
C GLN A 168 -6.81 -18.27 -6.27
N VAL A 169 -6.94 -16.96 -6.48
CA VAL A 169 -8.24 -16.29 -6.38
C VAL A 169 -8.99 -16.60 -7.66
N SER A 170 -9.91 -17.54 -7.57
CA SER A 170 -10.74 -17.93 -8.70
C SER A 170 -12.12 -17.28 -8.52
N GLU A 171 -12.48 -16.38 -9.43
CA GLU A 171 -13.86 -15.88 -9.60
C GLU A 171 -14.62 -16.96 -10.38
N LEU A 172 -14.81 -18.16 -9.80
CA LEU A 172 -15.39 -19.27 -10.54
C LEU A 172 -16.91 -19.25 -10.45
N ALA A 173 -17.53 -18.74 -11.51
CA ALA A 173 -18.88 -19.15 -11.86
C ALA A 173 -18.90 -20.59 -12.41
N ASP A 174 -17.84 -21.08 -13.08
CA ASP A 174 -17.90 -22.33 -13.86
C ASP A 174 -16.56 -23.11 -14.01
N THR A 175 -16.01 -23.74 -12.96
CA THR A 175 -15.10 -24.90 -13.22
C THR A 175 -15.48 -26.15 -12.43
N PRO A 176 -15.42 -27.34 -13.08
CA PRO A 176 -15.65 -28.61 -12.42
C PRO A 176 -14.40 -29.08 -11.68
N PHE A 177 -14.59 -29.51 -10.42
CA PHE A 177 -13.78 -30.45 -9.64
C PHE A 177 -12.24 -30.37 -9.74
N LEU A 178 -11.59 -29.92 -8.67
CA LEU A 178 -10.16 -30.14 -8.43
C LEU A 178 -9.94 -31.19 -7.31
N PRO A 179 -8.88 -32.03 -7.41
CA PRO A 179 -8.62 -33.12 -6.48
C PRO A 179 -8.12 -32.65 -5.10
N PRO A 180 -8.28 -33.49 -4.05
CA PRO A 180 -7.79 -33.19 -2.70
C PRO A 180 -6.28 -32.96 -2.69
N GLY A 181 -5.83 -31.87 -2.06
CA GLY A 181 -4.42 -31.48 -1.99
C GLY A 181 -3.99 -30.39 -2.98
N SER A 182 -4.95 -29.75 -3.68
CA SER A 182 -4.75 -28.55 -4.50
C SER A 182 -4.45 -27.32 -3.63
N PRO A 183 -3.79 -26.26 -4.16
CA PRO A 183 -3.30 -25.18 -3.33
C PRO A 183 -4.45 -24.44 -2.63
N LEU A 184 -4.14 -24.01 -1.41
CA LEU A 184 -4.91 -23.20 -0.48
C LEU A 184 -5.97 -22.34 -1.22
N LEU A 185 -7.27 -22.52 -0.92
CA LEU A 185 -8.37 -21.84 -1.63
C LEU A 185 -8.92 -20.70 -0.76
N VAL A 186 -8.84 -19.44 -1.22
CA VAL A 186 -9.74 -18.38 -0.74
C VAL A 186 -11.02 -18.59 -1.53
N HIS A 187 -12.03 -19.19 -0.90
CA HIS A 187 -13.33 -19.25 -1.54
C HIS A 187 -13.90 -17.84 -1.53
N THR A 188 -14.20 -17.31 -2.72
CA THR A 188 -15.08 -16.18 -2.89
C THR A 188 -16.51 -16.74 -2.87
N PRO A 189 -17.28 -16.54 -1.80
CA PRO A 189 -18.66 -16.97 -1.81
C PRO A 189 -19.44 -16.10 -2.81
N ILE A 190 -19.43 -16.48 -4.10
CA ILE A 190 -20.17 -15.87 -5.21
C ILE A 190 -19.62 -14.47 -5.59
N PRO A 191 -19.64 -14.00 -6.86
CA PRO A 191 -19.44 -12.58 -7.18
C PRO A 191 -20.69 -11.80 -6.77
N LEU A 192 -21.07 -11.88 -5.49
CA LEU A 192 -21.87 -10.84 -4.89
C LEU A 192 -20.94 -9.63 -4.86
N ARG A 193 -21.14 -8.69 -5.80
CA ARG A 193 -20.66 -7.31 -5.63
C ARG A 193 -20.87 -6.97 -4.17
N SER A 194 -19.81 -6.52 -3.48
CA SER A 194 -19.92 -6.22 -2.06
C SER A 194 -21.15 -5.34 -1.87
N PRO A 195 -22.19 -5.76 -1.12
CA PRO A 195 -23.35 -4.91 -0.85
C PRO A 195 -22.98 -3.63 -0.10
N LEU A 196 -21.72 -3.51 0.34
CA LEU A 196 -21.10 -2.33 0.91
C LEU A 196 -20.69 -1.30 -0.14
N GLN A 197 -20.57 -1.72 -1.41
CA GLN A 197 -20.26 -0.88 -2.56
C GLN A 197 -21.51 -0.53 -3.38
N PRO A 198 -21.52 0.62 -4.06
CA PRO A 198 -22.63 1.03 -4.92
C PRO A 198 -22.88 0.04 -6.04
N ARG A 199 -24.15 -0.05 -6.46
CA ARG A 199 -24.60 -1.02 -7.48
C ARG A 199 -23.87 -0.89 -8.82
N ASN A 200 -23.30 0.25 -9.21
CA ASN A 200 -22.55 0.43 -10.47
C ASN A 200 -21.68 1.71 -10.44
N HIS A 201 -20.41 1.66 -10.89
CA HIS A 201 -19.55 2.84 -11.04
C HIS A 201 -20.17 3.94 -11.91
N LYS A 202 -21.02 3.58 -12.89
CA LYS A 202 -21.73 4.58 -13.73
C LYS A 202 -22.80 5.37 -12.98
N GLU A 203 -23.52 4.72 -12.06
CA GLU A 203 -24.52 5.38 -11.21
C GLU A 203 -23.79 6.26 -10.18
N TRP A 204 -22.66 5.78 -9.65
CA TRP A 204 -21.80 6.56 -8.76
C TRP A 204 -21.24 7.82 -9.43
N ASP A 205 -20.73 7.69 -10.66
CA ASP A 205 -20.29 8.85 -11.43
C ASP A 205 -21.43 9.84 -11.61
N GLN A 206 -22.64 9.38 -11.93
CA GLN A 206 -23.82 10.24 -12.07
C GLN A 206 -24.16 10.98 -10.76
N GLU A 207 -24.10 10.32 -9.60
CA GLU A 207 -24.30 10.96 -8.31
C GLU A 207 -23.22 12.01 -8.02
N CYS A 208 -21.96 11.70 -8.30
CA CYS A 208 -20.87 12.69 -8.18
C CYS A 208 -21.09 13.88 -9.13
N TRP A 209 -21.54 13.65 -10.36
CA TRP A 209 -21.84 14.71 -11.32
C TRP A 209 -23.04 15.56 -10.90
N ARG A 210 -24.09 14.95 -10.34
CA ARG A 210 -25.23 15.65 -9.75
C ARG A 210 -24.78 16.54 -8.59
N PHE A 211 -24.05 15.96 -7.64
CA PHE A 211 -23.48 16.71 -6.52
C PHE A 211 -22.62 17.89 -6.98
N LEU A 212 -21.75 17.69 -7.99
CA LEU A 212 -20.92 18.78 -8.51
C LEU A 212 -21.72 19.89 -9.21
N ALA A 213 -22.95 19.61 -9.68
CA ALA A 213 -23.80 20.57 -10.35
C ALA A 213 -24.60 21.45 -9.39
N ASP A 214 -25.16 20.87 -8.31
CA ASP A 214 -26.05 21.60 -7.38
C ASP A 214 -25.53 21.72 -5.94
N ARG A 215 -24.43 21.02 -5.62
CA ARG A 215 -23.79 20.96 -4.28
C ARG A 215 -24.74 20.46 -3.19
N LYS A 216 -25.66 19.56 -3.55
CA LYS A 216 -26.60 18.90 -2.62
C LYS A 216 -26.24 17.42 -2.50
N PRO A 217 -25.85 16.95 -1.29
CA PRO A 217 -25.60 15.53 -1.07
C PRO A 217 -26.84 14.70 -1.38
N GLY A 218 -26.67 13.65 -2.17
CA GLY A 218 -27.69 12.62 -2.36
C GLY A 218 -27.84 11.74 -1.12
N LEU A 219 -28.86 10.88 -1.12
CA LEU A 219 -29.01 9.81 -0.12
C LEU A 219 -28.23 8.58 -0.56
N ARG A 220 -27.62 7.87 0.41
CA ARG A 220 -26.97 6.59 0.16
C ARG A 220 -28.03 5.53 -0.21
N THR A 221 -27.77 4.72 -1.22
CA THR A 221 -28.66 3.61 -1.61
C THR A 221 -27.87 2.29 -1.80
N PRO A 222 -28.13 1.24 -1.00
CA PRO A 222 -29.00 1.24 0.18
C PRO A 222 -28.44 2.13 1.29
N ASP A 223 -29.31 2.61 2.16
CA ASP A 223 -28.90 3.36 3.35
C ASP A 223 -27.97 2.51 4.26
N LEU A 224 -27.09 3.17 5.04
CA LEU A 224 -26.14 2.51 5.92
C LEU A 224 -26.82 1.72 7.05
N PHE A 225 -28.11 1.92 7.32
CA PHE A 225 -28.86 1.24 8.37
C PHE A 225 -30.19 0.65 7.89
N ASP A 226 -30.36 0.46 6.58
CA ASP A 226 -31.52 -0.25 6.02
C ASP A 226 -31.57 -1.70 6.52
N ALA A 227 -32.47 -1.96 7.47
CA ALA A 227 -32.61 -3.26 8.12
C ALA A 227 -32.89 -4.41 7.14
N ALA A 228 -33.69 -4.16 6.09
CA ALA A 228 -34.02 -5.18 5.10
C ALA A 228 -32.82 -5.49 4.19
N ALA A 229 -32.08 -4.45 3.75
CA ALA A 229 -30.85 -4.62 3.00
C ALA A 229 -29.79 -5.40 3.81
N TRP A 230 -29.71 -5.14 5.12
CA TRP A 230 -28.77 -5.80 6.02
C TRP A 230 -29.14 -7.23 6.40
N GLU A 231 -30.40 -7.51 6.65
CA GLU A 231 -30.86 -8.90 6.82
C GLU A 231 -30.60 -9.72 5.57
N LYS A 232 -30.87 -9.15 4.39
CA LYS A 232 -30.57 -9.77 3.11
C LYS A 232 -29.06 -10.04 2.96
N MET A 233 -28.21 -9.04 3.19
CA MET A 233 -26.75 -9.19 3.10
C MET A 233 -26.22 -10.28 4.05
N ARG A 234 -26.64 -10.28 5.31
CA ARG A 234 -26.23 -11.29 6.30
C ARG A 234 -26.69 -12.69 5.88
N ALA A 235 -27.91 -12.81 5.37
CA ALA A 235 -28.45 -14.08 4.89
C ALA A 235 -27.69 -14.61 3.68
N GLU A 236 -27.40 -13.77 2.69
CA GLU A 236 -26.66 -14.13 1.47
C GLU A 236 -25.22 -14.56 1.77
N LEU A 237 -24.46 -13.74 2.51
CA LEU A 237 -23.08 -14.06 2.87
C LEU A 237 -23.00 -15.26 3.82
N GLY A 238 -23.95 -15.41 4.73
CA GLY A 238 -24.06 -16.59 5.59
C GLY A 238 -24.40 -17.86 4.81
N ALA A 239 -25.31 -17.78 3.83
CA ALA A 239 -25.66 -18.93 2.98
C ALA A 239 -24.46 -19.36 2.12
N ALA A 240 -23.76 -18.40 1.53
CA ALA A 240 -22.61 -18.68 0.69
C ALA A 240 -21.39 -19.18 1.51
N ALA A 241 -21.20 -18.69 2.75
CA ALA A 241 -20.28 -19.30 3.70
C ALA A 241 -20.67 -20.75 4.05
N ARG A 242 -21.95 -21.04 4.32
CA ARG A 242 -22.42 -22.43 4.55
C ARG A 242 -22.17 -23.33 3.34
N GLN A 243 -22.44 -22.84 2.13
CA GLN A 243 -22.20 -23.59 0.91
C GLN A 243 -20.71 -23.94 0.73
N SER A 244 -19.81 -23.06 1.19
CA SER A 244 -18.37 -23.31 1.13
C SER A 244 -17.86 -24.28 2.20
N GLN A 245 -18.61 -24.52 3.28
CA GLN A 245 -18.16 -25.27 4.46
C GLN A 245 -17.66 -26.70 4.16
N PRO A 246 -18.29 -27.50 3.27
CA PRO A 246 -17.81 -28.84 2.93
C PRO A 246 -16.40 -28.86 2.31
N PHE A 247 -15.94 -27.73 1.76
CA PHE A 247 -14.60 -27.60 1.16
C PHE A 247 -13.51 -27.20 2.18
N GLY A 248 -13.87 -26.95 3.45
CA GLY A 248 -12.93 -26.56 4.49
C GLY A 248 -12.15 -25.26 4.20
N PRO A 249 -12.81 -24.13 3.84
CA PRO A 249 -12.13 -22.90 3.48
C PRO A 249 -11.35 -22.34 4.66
N GLN A 250 -10.07 -22.03 4.45
CA GLN A 250 -9.23 -21.41 5.49
C GLN A 250 -9.52 -19.90 5.65
N ALA A 251 -10.01 -19.26 4.59
CA ALA A 251 -10.33 -17.84 4.55
C ALA A 251 -11.55 -17.59 3.66
N LEU A 252 -12.40 -16.67 4.10
CA LEU A 252 -13.56 -16.12 3.40
C LEU A 252 -13.37 -14.61 3.24
N MET A 253 -13.77 -14.09 2.09
CA MET A 253 -13.61 -12.69 1.71
C MET A 253 -14.95 -11.95 1.84
N LEU A 254 -14.94 -10.80 2.52
CA LEU A 254 -16.10 -9.90 2.64
C LEU A 254 -16.34 -9.06 1.37
N GLY A 255 -15.30 -8.87 0.56
CA GLY A 255 -15.33 -8.09 -0.67
C GLY A 255 -13.93 -7.62 -1.08
N THR A 256 -13.84 -7.02 -2.28
CA THR A 256 -12.67 -6.30 -2.78
C THR A 256 -12.85 -4.82 -2.48
N HIS A 257 -11.86 -4.13 -1.89
CA HIS A 257 -11.93 -2.70 -1.54
C HIS A 257 -13.21 -2.30 -0.79
N ALA A 258 -13.62 -3.08 0.23
CA ALA A 258 -14.84 -2.81 0.96
C ALA A 258 -14.73 -1.45 1.68
N ALA A 259 -15.48 -0.46 1.20
CA ALA A 259 -15.44 0.93 1.65
C ALA A 259 -16.83 1.57 1.55
N LEU A 260 -17.06 2.63 2.34
CA LEU A 260 -18.30 3.41 2.26
C LEU A 260 -18.44 4.16 0.93
N ALA A 261 -17.33 4.57 0.31
CA ALA A 261 -17.29 5.21 -1.00
C ALA A 261 -16.23 4.51 -1.86
N PRO A 262 -16.56 4.04 -3.10
CA PRO A 262 -15.57 3.45 -3.97
C PRO A 262 -14.60 4.53 -4.50
N PRO A 263 -13.32 4.20 -4.61
CA PRO A 263 -12.35 5.00 -5.35
C PRO A 263 -12.76 5.13 -6.83
N PRO A 264 -12.43 6.23 -7.54
CA PRO A 264 -11.54 7.33 -7.12
C PRO A 264 -12.28 8.60 -6.67
N ARG A 265 -13.61 8.62 -6.57
CA ARG A 265 -14.36 9.87 -6.29
C ARG A 265 -14.93 9.88 -4.89
N LEU A 266 -14.63 10.94 -4.13
CA LEU A 266 -15.26 11.17 -2.84
C LEU A 266 -16.71 11.59 -3.07
N SER A 267 -17.63 11.02 -2.30
CA SER A 267 -19.00 11.49 -2.24
C SER A 267 -19.40 11.72 -0.80
N GLU A 268 -20.03 12.86 -0.56
CA GLU A 268 -20.74 13.11 0.67
C GLU A 268 -22.18 12.64 0.50
N TYR A 269 -22.63 11.80 1.42
CA TYR A 269 -24.02 11.37 1.50
C TYR A 269 -24.70 12.11 2.63
N GLY A 270 -25.89 12.65 2.34
CA GLY A 270 -26.78 13.13 3.37
C GLY A 270 -27.31 11.94 4.19
N PRO A 271 -27.49 12.09 5.51
CA PRO A 271 -28.16 11.07 6.30
C PRO A 271 -29.64 10.97 5.91
N ASP A 272 -30.17 9.76 5.79
CA ASP A 272 -31.61 9.56 5.84
C ASP A 272 -32.13 9.79 7.29
N ALA A 273 -33.45 9.80 7.47
CA ALA A 273 -34.05 10.05 8.78
C ALA A 273 -33.61 9.02 9.85
N PHE A 274 -33.49 7.74 9.49
CA PHE A 274 -33.12 6.69 10.44
C PHE A 274 -31.64 6.77 10.83
N THR A 275 -30.74 6.95 9.86
CA THR A 275 -29.32 7.21 10.13
C THR A 275 -29.13 8.45 11.01
N LEU A 276 -29.91 9.50 10.76
CA LEU A 276 -29.83 10.74 11.52
C LEU A 276 -30.23 10.56 13.00
N ASP A 277 -31.25 9.75 13.28
CA ASP A 277 -31.65 9.43 14.65
C ASP A 277 -30.59 8.62 15.40
N LEU A 278 -29.95 7.66 14.72
CA LEU A 278 -28.81 6.91 15.27
C LEU A 278 -27.60 7.82 15.53
N PHE A 279 -27.32 8.75 14.61
CA PHE A 279 -26.26 9.74 14.79
C PHE A 279 -26.54 10.64 16.00
N ARG A 280 -27.78 11.13 16.17
CA ARG A 280 -28.17 11.92 17.34
C ARG A 280 -28.07 11.12 18.64
N ALA A 281 -28.43 9.83 18.63
CA ALA A 281 -28.25 8.95 19.77
C ALA A 281 -26.77 8.75 20.12
N TRP A 282 -25.90 8.67 19.10
CA TRP A 282 -24.46 8.60 19.27
C TRP A 282 -23.88 9.91 19.86
N LEU A 283 -24.35 11.07 19.39
CA LEU A 283 -23.94 12.39 19.92
C LEU A 283 -24.31 12.58 21.39
N ARG A 284 -25.49 12.12 21.82
CA ARG A 284 -25.92 12.19 23.24
C ARG A 284 -25.03 11.39 24.20
N ARG A 285 -24.18 10.50 23.69
CA ARG A 285 -23.17 9.79 24.52
C ARG A 285 -21.83 10.54 24.59
N ARG A 286 -21.63 11.52 23.72
CA ARG A 286 -20.40 12.30 23.57
C ARG A 286 -20.51 13.69 24.15
N TYR A 287 -21.70 14.28 24.05
CA TYR A 287 -22.04 15.56 24.63
C TYR A 287 -22.97 15.34 25.82
N GLU A 288 -22.69 16.04 26.90
CA GLU A 288 -23.49 16.03 28.13
C GLU A 288 -24.92 16.50 27.85
N ASP A 289 -25.06 17.59 27.08
CA ASP A 289 -26.33 18.16 26.68
C ASP A 289 -26.27 18.87 25.33
N LEU A 290 -27.42 19.34 24.84
CA LEU A 290 -27.54 20.06 23.57
C LEU A 290 -26.80 21.40 23.61
N ALA A 291 -26.71 22.04 24.79
CA ALA A 291 -26.02 23.32 24.94
C ALA A 291 -24.51 23.16 24.73
N GLN A 292 -23.92 22.07 25.21
CA GLN A 292 -22.51 21.72 24.97
C GLN A 292 -22.26 21.43 23.49
N LEU A 293 -23.14 20.68 22.83
CA LEU A 293 -23.04 20.46 21.38
C LEU A 293 -23.09 21.79 20.62
N ASN A 294 -24.07 22.65 20.94
CA ASN A 294 -24.20 23.97 20.31
C ASN A 294 -22.97 24.85 20.52
N ARG A 295 -22.38 24.84 21.72
CA ARG A 295 -21.11 25.53 21.99
C ARG A 295 -19.95 24.95 21.19
N GLN A 296 -19.88 23.63 21.04
CA GLN A 296 -18.79 22.96 20.31
C GLN A 296 -18.89 23.19 18.81
N TRP A 297 -20.09 22.99 18.25
CA TRP A 297 -20.36 23.09 16.82
C TRP A 297 -20.63 24.53 16.36
N GLU A 298 -20.70 25.49 17.28
CA GLU A 298 -21.12 26.87 17.01
C GLU A 298 -22.45 26.89 16.25
N THR A 299 -23.44 26.22 16.83
CA THR A 299 -24.81 26.09 16.33
C THR A 299 -25.81 26.58 17.37
N SER A 300 -27.08 26.67 16.98
CA SER A 300 -28.17 27.14 17.83
C SER A 300 -29.40 26.24 17.71
N PHE A 301 -29.20 24.91 17.70
CA PHE A 301 -30.31 23.96 17.66
C PHE A 301 -31.17 24.08 18.93
N GLU A 302 -32.49 24.18 18.77
CA GLU A 302 -33.43 24.28 19.90
C GLU A 302 -33.72 22.90 20.50
N ARG A 303 -33.73 21.85 19.66
CA ARG A 303 -33.98 20.47 20.07
C ARG A 303 -32.98 19.53 19.43
N TRP A 304 -32.79 18.36 20.05
CA TRP A 304 -31.94 17.31 19.47
C TRP A 304 -32.41 16.83 18.10
N ASP A 305 -33.72 16.87 17.84
CA ASP A 305 -34.31 16.46 16.57
C ASP A 305 -34.07 17.47 15.44
N ASP A 306 -33.50 18.63 15.76
CA ASP A 306 -33.08 19.65 14.79
C ASP A 306 -31.60 19.48 14.41
N VAL A 307 -30.83 18.68 15.17
CA VAL A 307 -29.39 18.48 14.96
C VAL A 307 -29.17 17.72 13.64
N ALA A 308 -28.36 18.31 12.76
CA ALA A 308 -27.89 17.72 11.51
C ALA A 308 -26.39 18.03 11.29
N PRO A 309 -25.62 17.11 10.68
CA PRO A 309 -24.21 17.35 10.38
C PRO A 309 -24.06 18.36 9.25
N LEU A 310 -22.99 19.16 9.30
CA LEU A 310 -22.61 20.03 8.19
C LEU A 310 -21.96 19.22 7.07
N THR A 311 -22.25 19.63 5.84
CA THR A 311 -21.53 19.14 4.66
C THR A 311 -20.11 19.71 4.61
N THR A 312 -19.27 19.12 3.76
CA THR A 312 -17.91 19.59 3.47
C THR A 312 -17.93 21.02 2.93
N ASP A 313 -18.88 21.32 2.05
CA ASP A 313 -19.03 22.66 1.49
C ASP A 313 -19.50 23.67 2.52
N GLU A 314 -20.45 23.31 3.38
CA GLU A 314 -20.89 24.18 4.47
C GLU A 314 -19.76 24.42 5.48
N THR A 315 -18.95 23.40 5.75
CA THR A 315 -17.78 23.52 6.62
C THR A 315 -16.73 24.45 6.01
N LYS A 316 -16.49 24.37 4.70
CA LYS A 316 -15.63 25.33 3.97
C LYS A 316 -16.23 26.73 3.92
N ALA A 317 -17.53 26.85 3.71
CA ALA A 317 -18.26 28.12 3.65
C ALA A 317 -18.22 28.87 4.99
N ARG A 318 -18.30 28.15 6.12
CA ARG A 318 -18.10 28.76 7.45
C ARG A 318 -16.72 29.38 7.62
N ARG A 319 -15.70 28.85 6.95
CA ARG A 319 -14.33 29.36 7.01
C ARG A 319 -14.10 30.53 6.05
N ASP A 320 -14.62 30.45 4.82
CA ASP A 320 -14.38 31.44 3.77
C ASP A 320 -15.70 32.08 3.31
N PRO A 321 -15.98 33.34 3.71
CA PRO A 321 -17.18 34.06 3.30
C PRO A 321 -17.37 34.15 1.79
N ARG A 322 -16.28 34.17 1.01
CA ARG A 322 -16.36 34.22 -0.46
C ARG A 322 -16.79 32.87 -1.03
N TYR A 323 -16.36 31.78 -0.39
CA TYR A 323 -16.85 30.44 -0.71
C TYR A 323 -18.32 30.27 -0.33
N ALA A 324 -18.75 30.85 0.79
CA ALA A 324 -20.16 30.87 1.19
C ALA A 324 -21.05 31.58 0.16
N GLU A 325 -20.64 32.77 -0.30
CA GLU A 325 -21.35 33.50 -1.36
C GLU A 325 -21.42 32.68 -2.66
N TRP A 326 -20.30 32.06 -3.05
CA TRP A 326 -20.26 31.16 -4.21
C TRP A 326 -21.23 29.98 -4.06
N LEU A 327 -21.22 29.30 -2.91
CA LEU A 327 -22.06 28.12 -2.65
C LEU A 327 -23.55 28.46 -2.71
N GLU A 328 -23.95 29.60 -2.15
CA GLU A 328 -25.34 30.08 -2.20
C GLU A 328 -25.78 30.38 -3.64
N LEU A 329 -24.94 31.04 -4.44
CA LEU A 329 -25.22 31.29 -5.86
C LEU A 329 -25.36 29.99 -6.65
N VAL A 330 -24.52 28.98 -6.39
CA VAL A 330 -24.64 27.65 -7.02
C VAL A 330 -25.99 27.01 -6.67
N ARG A 331 -26.37 27.03 -5.39
CA ARG A 331 -27.64 26.44 -4.90
C ARG A 331 -28.88 27.14 -5.47
N GLN A 332 -28.76 28.42 -5.81
CA GLN A 332 -29.79 29.21 -6.49
C GLN A 332 -29.80 29.01 -8.02
N GLY A 333 -28.85 28.24 -8.56
CA GLY A 333 -28.75 27.95 -10.00
C GLY A 333 -28.06 29.05 -10.82
N ASP A 334 -27.32 29.96 -10.16
CA ASP A 334 -26.61 31.09 -10.76
C ASP A 334 -27.50 31.89 -11.75
N PRO A 335 -28.60 32.51 -11.25
CA PRO A 335 -29.61 33.12 -12.11
C PRO A 335 -29.06 34.23 -13.01
N GLU A 336 -27.98 34.89 -12.57
CA GLU A 336 -27.32 35.98 -13.28
C GLU A 336 -26.10 35.54 -14.10
N LYS A 337 -25.78 34.23 -14.12
CA LYS A 337 -24.64 33.64 -14.85
C LYS A 337 -23.28 34.27 -14.47
N LYS A 338 -23.09 34.57 -13.18
CA LYS A 338 -21.90 35.24 -12.64
C LYS A 338 -20.78 34.26 -12.30
N LEU A 339 -21.08 32.98 -12.12
CA LEU A 339 -20.11 32.01 -11.64
C LEU A 339 -19.21 31.49 -12.76
N ALA A 340 -17.93 31.35 -12.44
CA ALA A 340 -16.98 30.68 -13.31
C ALA A 340 -17.39 29.22 -13.52
N ARG A 341 -17.22 28.73 -14.75
CA ARG A 341 -17.47 27.33 -15.11
C ARG A 341 -16.23 26.69 -15.70
N ARG A 342 -16.04 25.41 -15.38
CA ARG A 342 -15.04 24.54 -16.01
C ARG A 342 -15.79 23.38 -16.63
N GLU A 343 -15.79 23.33 -17.97
CA GLU A 343 -16.71 22.50 -18.75
C GLU A 343 -18.17 22.88 -18.45
N ASP A 344 -18.97 21.97 -17.91
CA ASP A 344 -20.41 22.10 -17.65
C ASP A 344 -20.77 22.38 -16.18
N ARG A 345 -19.79 22.68 -15.31
CA ARG A 345 -20.02 22.83 -13.85
C ARG A 345 -19.45 24.11 -13.29
N TYR A 346 -20.03 24.54 -12.17
CA TYR A 346 -19.53 25.64 -11.36
C TYR A 346 -18.17 25.32 -10.76
N TYR A 347 -17.29 26.32 -10.77
CA TYR A 347 -15.91 26.17 -10.35
C TYR A 347 -15.49 27.29 -9.39
N TRP A 348 -14.81 26.91 -8.31
CA TRP A 348 -14.14 27.78 -7.36
C TRP A 348 -12.69 27.34 -7.20
N ALA A 349 -11.77 28.24 -7.50
CA ALA A 349 -10.34 28.03 -7.29
C ALA A 349 -9.89 28.58 -5.94
N ALA A 350 -9.06 27.82 -5.23
CA ALA A 350 -8.31 28.30 -4.09
C ALA A 350 -6.80 28.24 -4.40
N SER A 351 -6.04 29.08 -3.70
CA SER A 351 -4.58 29.08 -3.74
C SER A 351 -4.04 29.42 -2.37
N LEU A 352 -2.78 29.09 -2.08
CA LEU A 352 -2.13 29.45 -0.82
C LEU A 352 -2.25 30.95 -0.48
N LYS A 353 -2.22 31.83 -1.49
CA LYS A 353 -2.34 33.29 -1.32
C LYS A 353 -3.74 33.75 -0.98
N THR A 354 -4.75 32.95 -1.31
CA THR A 354 -6.15 33.31 -1.12
C THR A 354 -6.78 32.61 0.07
N LEU A 355 -6.13 31.62 0.70
CA LEU A 355 -6.70 30.93 1.86
C LEU A 355 -6.94 31.89 3.04
N PRO A 356 -8.05 31.74 3.78
CA PRO A 356 -8.26 32.49 5.02
C PRO A 356 -7.15 32.20 6.04
N PRO A 357 -6.71 33.20 6.82
CA PRO A 357 -5.69 32.99 7.84
C PRO A 357 -6.13 31.91 8.85
N PRO A 358 -5.21 31.08 9.35
CA PRO A 358 -5.54 30.07 10.35
C PRO A 358 -5.90 30.70 11.70
N GLY A 359 -6.87 30.12 12.42
CA GLY A 359 -7.29 30.62 13.74
C GLY A 359 -8.74 30.29 14.12
N ASN A 360 -9.67 30.35 13.16
CA ASN A 360 -11.11 30.24 13.40
C ASN A 360 -11.72 28.95 12.82
N GLU A 361 -10.91 27.93 12.55
CA GLU A 361 -11.42 26.67 12.01
C GLU A 361 -12.27 25.92 13.03
N ASN A 362 -13.49 25.53 12.64
CA ASN A 362 -14.32 24.61 13.41
C ASN A 362 -14.85 23.50 12.51
N PHE A 363 -14.26 22.31 12.65
CA PHE A 363 -14.65 21.13 11.87
C PHE A 363 -15.43 20.12 12.70
N SER A 364 -15.89 20.49 13.90
CA SER A 364 -16.45 19.54 14.87
C SER A 364 -17.63 18.75 14.33
N SER A 365 -18.59 19.44 13.70
CA SER A 365 -19.79 18.79 13.15
C SER A 365 -19.45 17.76 12.07
N TRP A 366 -18.59 18.15 11.13
CA TRP A 366 -18.13 17.29 10.05
C TRP A 366 -17.28 16.11 10.59
N CYS A 367 -16.35 16.40 11.50
CA CYS A 367 -15.51 15.38 12.15
C CYS A 367 -16.35 14.34 12.92
N ASP A 368 -17.37 14.77 13.66
CA ASP A 368 -18.24 13.86 14.39
C ASP A 368 -19.08 12.98 13.46
N TRP A 369 -19.57 13.53 12.34
CA TRP A 369 -20.27 12.77 11.31
C TRP A 369 -19.40 11.66 10.72
N HIS A 370 -18.19 11.99 10.28
CA HIS A 370 -17.29 11.01 9.68
C HIS A 370 -16.81 9.95 10.69
N ALA A 371 -16.57 10.33 11.95
CA ALA A 371 -16.26 9.36 13.01
C ALA A 371 -17.44 8.41 13.29
N PHE A 372 -18.68 8.90 13.21
CA PHE A 372 -19.87 8.05 13.31
C PHE A 372 -19.95 7.07 12.14
N LEU A 373 -19.67 7.51 10.91
CA LEU A 373 -19.65 6.65 9.74
C LEU A 373 -18.60 5.53 9.84
N ASP A 374 -17.38 5.86 10.25
CA ASP A 374 -16.31 4.88 10.49
C ASP A 374 -16.71 3.84 11.54
N PHE A 375 -17.23 4.30 12.69
CA PHE A 375 -17.73 3.43 13.75
C PHE A 375 -18.84 2.49 13.25
N SER A 376 -19.77 3.03 12.47
CA SER A 376 -20.91 2.29 11.93
C SER A 376 -20.50 1.24 10.91
N PHE A 377 -19.55 1.58 10.05
CA PHE A 377 -18.99 0.65 9.07
C PHE A 377 -18.26 -0.51 9.74
N ALA A 378 -17.37 -0.24 10.71
CA ALA A 378 -16.65 -1.28 11.44
C ALA A 378 -17.59 -2.21 12.21
N ARG A 379 -18.63 -1.65 12.85
CA ARG A 379 -19.68 -2.44 13.51
C ARG A 379 -20.35 -3.41 12.53
N MET A 380 -20.79 -2.90 11.38
CA MET A 380 -21.46 -3.70 10.35
C MET A 380 -20.56 -4.83 9.84
N VAL A 381 -19.28 -4.56 9.58
CA VAL A 381 -18.28 -5.57 9.22
C VAL A 381 -18.20 -6.67 10.29
N GLY A 382 -18.19 -6.28 11.57
CA GLY A 382 -18.21 -7.22 12.70
C GLY A 382 -19.45 -8.12 12.75
N GLU A 383 -20.64 -7.58 12.47
CA GLU A 383 -21.88 -8.35 12.43
C GLU A 383 -21.89 -9.37 11.28
N VAL A 384 -21.45 -8.97 10.08
CA VAL A 384 -21.34 -9.86 8.92
C VAL A 384 -20.31 -10.96 9.17
N ARG A 385 -19.13 -10.61 9.69
CA ARG A 385 -18.11 -11.58 10.08
C ARG A 385 -18.67 -12.61 11.05
N THR A 386 -19.45 -12.17 12.04
CA THR A 386 -20.08 -13.07 13.01
C THR A 386 -21.02 -14.07 12.33
N ALA A 387 -21.89 -13.59 11.43
CA ALA A 387 -22.80 -14.45 10.67
C ALA A 387 -22.05 -15.47 9.78
N MET A 388 -20.98 -15.04 9.11
CA MET A 388 -20.16 -15.93 8.28
C MET A 388 -19.40 -16.98 9.11
N ARG A 389 -18.87 -16.63 10.28
CA ARG A 389 -18.19 -17.59 11.17
C ARG A 389 -19.14 -18.59 11.80
N GLN A 390 -20.39 -18.20 12.07
CA GLN A 390 -21.44 -19.14 12.50
C GLN A 390 -21.79 -20.13 11.38
N ALA A 391 -21.81 -19.65 10.13
CA ALA A 391 -22.09 -20.46 8.94
C ALA A 391 -20.95 -21.41 8.55
N ALA A 392 -19.69 -20.99 8.72
CA ALA A 392 -18.49 -21.76 8.42
C ALA A 392 -17.51 -21.70 9.61
N PRO A 393 -17.75 -22.51 10.67
CA PRO A 393 -16.86 -22.56 11.83
C PRO A 393 -15.43 -22.95 11.41
N GLY A 394 -14.44 -22.15 11.81
CA GLY A 394 -13.03 -22.37 11.49
C GLY A 394 -12.47 -21.52 10.34
N ALA A 395 -13.34 -20.95 9.49
CA ALA A 395 -12.91 -20.02 8.45
C ALA A 395 -12.57 -18.64 9.02
N ARG A 396 -11.47 -18.04 8.54
CA ARG A 396 -11.11 -16.64 8.83
C ARG A 396 -11.90 -15.71 7.91
N VAL A 397 -12.39 -14.58 8.40
CA VAL A 397 -13.15 -13.62 7.58
C VAL A 397 -12.41 -12.29 7.50
N GLY A 398 -12.27 -11.73 6.29
CA GLY A 398 -11.41 -10.58 6.06
C GLY A 398 -11.60 -9.90 4.71
N PHE A 399 -10.76 -8.91 4.43
CA PHE A 399 -10.79 -8.14 3.19
C PHE A 399 -9.73 -8.61 2.21
N ARG A 400 -10.00 -8.49 0.90
CA ARG A 400 -8.90 -8.61 -0.06
C ARG A 400 -7.86 -7.54 0.20
N GLU A 401 -8.25 -6.28 0.36
CA GLU A 401 -7.34 -5.15 0.54
C GLU A 401 -7.87 -4.25 1.65
N LEU A 402 -7.02 -3.96 2.64
CA LEU A 402 -7.24 -2.89 3.59
C LEU A 402 -6.78 -1.58 2.94
N LEU A 403 -7.62 -0.55 2.97
CA LEU A 403 -7.31 0.74 2.40
C LEU A 403 -6.67 1.65 3.44
N ARG A 404 -6.00 2.73 2.98
CA ARG A 404 -5.46 3.75 3.86
C ARG A 404 -6.57 4.42 4.68
N PRO A 405 -6.32 4.75 5.96
CA PRO A 405 -7.23 5.56 6.74
C PRO A 405 -7.56 6.88 6.04
N SER A 406 -8.85 7.14 5.88
CA SER A 406 -9.38 8.38 5.33
C SER A 406 -10.75 8.61 5.95
N PRO A 407 -11.20 9.87 6.14
CA PRO A 407 -12.54 10.15 6.65
C PRO A 407 -13.67 9.63 5.74
N TRP A 408 -13.39 9.24 4.48
CA TRP A 408 -14.42 8.99 3.47
C TRP A 408 -14.79 7.52 3.24
N ASN A 409 -13.89 6.60 3.56
CA ASN A 409 -13.97 5.22 3.06
C ASN A 409 -14.31 4.21 4.16
N GLY A 410 -14.58 4.64 5.40
CA GLY A 410 -14.87 3.73 6.51
C GLY A 410 -13.62 3.03 7.04
N GLN A 411 -12.41 3.56 6.79
CA GLN A 411 -11.14 2.83 6.99
C GLN A 411 -10.38 3.25 8.25
N GLU A 412 -11.12 3.63 9.30
CA GLU A 412 -10.52 3.74 10.63
C GLU A 412 -9.92 2.37 11.00
N THR A 413 -8.59 2.32 11.04
CA THR A 413 -7.86 1.04 11.05
C THR A 413 -7.93 0.36 12.42
N TYR A 414 -8.05 1.12 13.51
CA TYR A 414 -8.13 0.55 14.84
C TYR A 414 -9.45 -0.22 15.04
N GLU A 415 -10.57 0.35 14.59
CA GLU A 415 -11.88 -0.27 14.64
C GLU A 415 -11.96 -1.45 13.66
N LEU A 416 -11.49 -1.29 12.42
CA LEU A 416 -11.49 -2.38 11.43
C LEU A 416 -10.61 -3.55 11.82
N ALA A 417 -9.41 -3.30 12.34
CA ALA A 417 -8.47 -4.35 12.74
C ALA A 417 -9.07 -5.29 13.80
N ARG A 418 -10.04 -4.83 14.60
CA ARG A 418 -10.73 -5.63 15.62
C ARG A 418 -11.83 -6.53 15.05
N VAL A 419 -12.27 -6.29 13.83
CA VAL A 419 -13.39 -7.00 13.18
C VAL A 419 -12.97 -7.76 11.92
N VAL A 420 -11.67 -7.92 11.67
CA VAL A 420 -11.13 -8.75 10.58
C VAL A 420 -10.14 -9.78 11.11
N ASP A 421 -10.16 -10.99 10.53
CA ASP A 421 -9.23 -12.07 10.84
C ASP A 421 -8.03 -12.11 9.88
N TRP A 422 -8.17 -11.50 8.69
CA TRP A 422 -7.12 -11.43 7.67
C TRP A 422 -7.30 -10.24 6.71
N SER A 423 -6.22 -9.86 6.04
CA SER A 423 -6.23 -8.94 4.89
C SER A 423 -5.09 -9.25 3.93
N ALA A 424 -5.13 -8.83 2.66
CA ALA A 424 -3.87 -8.76 1.92
C ALA A 424 -2.93 -7.76 2.59
N ALA A 425 -1.65 -8.07 2.53
CA ALA A 425 -0.60 -7.16 2.93
C ALA A 425 -0.66 -5.94 2.01
N PRO A 426 -0.81 -4.73 2.57
CA PRO A 426 -0.84 -3.52 1.79
C PRO A 426 0.55 -3.26 1.22
N ASP A 427 0.64 -2.68 0.02
CA ASP A 427 1.91 -2.20 -0.53
C ASP A 427 2.44 -0.93 0.18
N ASP A 428 2.03 -0.69 1.42
CA ASP A 428 2.33 0.47 2.24
C ASP A 428 2.84 0.02 3.62
N GLU A 429 4.11 0.34 3.92
CA GLU A 429 4.79 -0.08 5.14
C GLU A 429 4.14 0.49 6.41
N ALA A 430 3.56 1.69 6.35
CA ALA A 430 2.88 2.30 7.49
C ALA A 430 1.54 1.63 7.77
N LEU A 431 0.77 1.30 6.72
CA LEU A 431 -0.49 0.57 6.87
C LEU A 431 -0.28 -0.87 7.37
N ALA A 432 0.76 -1.54 6.88
CA ALA A 432 1.13 -2.87 7.35
C ALA A 432 1.47 -2.86 8.84
N LEU A 433 2.20 -1.82 9.31
CA LEU A 433 2.54 -1.66 10.71
C LEU A 433 1.34 -1.29 11.59
N LEU A 434 0.40 -0.46 11.10
CA LEU A 434 -0.86 -0.17 11.80
C LEU A 434 -1.65 -1.46 12.07
N LEU A 435 -1.88 -2.28 11.03
CA LEU A 435 -2.57 -3.56 11.16
C LEU A 435 -1.82 -4.49 12.12
N GLN A 436 -0.49 -4.56 12.03
CA GLN A 436 0.34 -5.35 12.95
C GLN A 436 0.18 -4.92 14.41
N SER A 437 0.09 -3.61 14.65
CA SER A 437 0.04 -3.04 16.00
C SER A 437 -1.32 -3.28 16.66
N PHE A 438 -2.40 -3.21 15.88
CA PHE A 438 -3.77 -3.34 16.39
C PHE A 438 -4.33 -4.76 16.32
N ARG A 439 -3.82 -5.58 15.40
CA ARG A 439 -4.21 -6.99 15.24
C ARG A 439 -3.00 -7.87 14.86
N PRO A 440 -2.06 -8.10 15.78
CA PRO A 440 -0.84 -8.88 15.49
C PRO A 440 -1.11 -10.33 15.08
N ASP A 441 -2.27 -10.89 15.42
CA ASP A 441 -2.73 -12.23 15.06
C ASP A 441 -3.47 -12.30 13.71
N ALA A 442 -3.73 -11.16 13.05
CA ALA A 442 -4.34 -11.15 11.72
C ALA A 442 -3.40 -11.79 10.69
N VAL A 443 -3.97 -12.68 9.87
CA VAL A 443 -3.21 -13.27 8.76
C VAL A 443 -3.08 -12.24 7.63
N ARG A 444 -1.87 -12.12 7.09
CA ARG A 444 -1.55 -11.21 5.99
C ARG A 444 -1.06 -11.97 4.77
N TYR A 445 -1.54 -11.60 3.59
CA TYR A 445 -1.16 -12.23 2.33
C TYR A 445 -0.65 -11.21 1.31
N ALA A 446 0.54 -11.40 0.75
CA ALA A 446 1.06 -10.53 -0.31
C ALA A 446 0.15 -10.58 -1.54
N LEU A 447 -0.29 -9.43 -2.08
CA LEU A 447 -1.07 -9.41 -3.31
C LEU A 447 -0.14 -9.43 -4.54
N LEU A 448 -0.38 -10.36 -5.47
CA LEU A 448 0.39 -10.52 -6.71
C LEU A 448 -0.48 -10.15 -7.91
N GLY A 449 0.02 -9.25 -8.78
CA GLY A 449 -0.70 -8.79 -9.98
C GLY A 449 -0.47 -7.32 -10.40
N GLY A 450 0.36 -6.55 -9.69
CA GLY A 450 0.70 -5.16 -10.02
C GLY A 450 1.85 -4.98 -11.02
N SER A 451 2.11 -3.73 -11.44
CA SER A 451 3.10 -3.34 -12.46
C SER A 451 4.58 -3.30 -11.98
N GLY A 452 4.91 -3.94 -10.86
CA GLY A 452 6.26 -3.95 -10.25
C GLY A 452 7.00 -5.30 -10.36
N ASP A 453 8.25 -5.34 -9.88
CA ASP A 453 8.97 -6.61 -9.72
C ASP A 453 8.30 -7.46 -8.63
N THR A 454 7.59 -8.50 -9.07
CA THR A 454 6.87 -9.46 -8.23
C THR A 454 7.73 -10.03 -7.10
N ARG A 455 9.06 -10.17 -7.29
CA ARG A 455 9.97 -10.70 -6.25
C ARG A 455 10.22 -9.71 -5.12
N ASP A 456 10.48 -8.44 -5.46
CA ASP A 456 10.74 -7.40 -4.45
C ASP A 456 9.48 -7.15 -3.60
N ASN A 457 8.29 -7.16 -4.23
CA ASN A 457 7.02 -7.03 -3.54
C ASN A 457 6.73 -8.20 -2.60
N LEU A 458 7.04 -9.43 -3.02
CA LEU A 458 6.95 -10.61 -2.17
C LEU A 458 7.82 -10.50 -0.92
N TRP A 459 9.08 -10.09 -1.09
CA TRP A 459 10.01 -9.90 0.03
C TRP A 459 9.59 -8.76 0.95
N LYS A 460 9.20 -7.61 0.40
CA LYS A 460 8.68 -6.47 1.16
C LYS A 460 7.51 -6.91 2.04
N ASN A 461 6.48 -7.49 1.44
CA ASN A 461 5.30 -7.95 2.15
C ASN A 461 5.64 -9.05 3.18
N TRP A 462 6.58 -9.95 2.86
CA TRP A 462 7.06 -10.93 3.82
C TRP A 462 7.68 -10.25 5.05
N PHE A 463 8.60 -9.29 4.90
CA PHE A 463 9.17 -8.52 6.02
C PHE A 463 8.09 -7.83 6.86
N ASP A 464 7.05 -7.32 6.21
CA ASP A 464 5.91 -6.66 6.86
C ASP A 464 4.89 -7.63 7.49
N GLY A 465 5.15 -8.95 7.45
CA GLY A 465 4.37 -9.95 8.18
C GLY A 465 3.50 -10.87 7.32
N ALA A 466 3.56 -10.76 5.99
CA ALA A 466 2.81 -11.65 5.10
C ALA A 466 3.30 -13.11 5.21
N SER A 467 2.37 -14.04 5.38
CA SER A 467 2.65 -15.48 5.54
C SER A 467 2.25 -16.31 4.33
N GLY A 468 1.82 -15.65 3.26
CA GLY A 468 1.43 -16.26 1.99
C GLY A 468 1.21 -15.19 0.93
N ALA A 469 0.74 -15.60 -0.24
CA ALA A 469 0.44 -14.68 -1.34
C ALA A 469 -0.89 -15.01 -2.01
N LEU A 470 -1.62 -13.97 -2.43
CA LEU A 470 -2.83 -14.03 -3.23
C LEU A 470 -2.49 -13.66 -4.67
N VAL A 471 -2.78 -14.52 -5.64
CA VAL A 471 -2.62 -14.20 -7.05
C VAL A 471 -3.93 -13.65 -7.59
N ALA A 472 -3.94 -12.39 -8.04
CA ALA A 472 -5.08 -11.81 -8.72
C ALA A 472 -5.31 -12.53 -10.06
N SER A 473 -6.57 -12.93 -10.32
CA SER A 473 -6.95 -13.71 -11.50
C SER A 473 -6.42 -13.12 -12.83
N PRO A 474 -5.93 -13.96 -13.76
CA PRO A 474 -5.41 -13.54 -15.08
C PRO A 474 -6.45 -12.85 -15.99
N GLU A 475 -7.74 -12.83 -15.64
CA GLU A 475 -8.79 -12.25 -16.48
C GLU A 475 -8.81 -10.71 -16.49
N ARG A 476 -8.16 -10.04 -15.53
CA ARG A 476 -8.16 -8.56 -15.43
C ARG A 476 -6.80 -7.88 -15.56
N ASN A 477 -5.69 -8.63 -15.52
CA ASN A 477 -4.36 -8.06 -15.63
C ASN A 477 -3.79 -8.32 -17.02
N ALA A 478 -3.39 -7.25 -17.70
CA ALA A 478 -2.92 -7.22 -19.10
C ALA A 478 -1.58 -7.94 -19.37
N ARG A 479 -1.22 -8.96 -18.58
CA ARG A 479 -0.10 -9.87 -18.84
C ARG A 479 -0.42 -11.29 -18.34
N PRO A 480 -1.11 -12.13 -19.13
CA PRO A 480 -1.31 -13.54 -18.84
C PRO A 480 0.00 -14.35 -18.77
N ASP A 481 1.10 -13.77 -19.28
CA ASP A 481 2.32 -14.51 -19.63
C ASP A 481 3.52 -14.24 -18.70
N ALA A 482 3.38 -13.42 -17.64
CA ALA A 482 4.46 -13.23 -16.69
C ALA A 482 4.53 -14.45 -15.75
N PRO A 483 5.58 -15.29 -15.81
CA PRO A 483 5.67 -16.45 -14.94
C PRO A 483 5.72 -15.99 -13.48
N LEU A 484 4.85 -16.57 -12.64
CA LEU A 484 4.97 -16.42 -11.18
C LEU A 484 6.41 -16.80 -10.77
N PRO A 485 7.05 -16.04 -9.87
CA PRO A 485 8.40 -16.36 -9.39
C PRO A 485 8.33 -17.56 -8.44
N THR A 486 8.08 -18.74 -8.98
CA THR A 486 7.80 -19.99 -8.24
C THR A 486 8.91 -20.32 -7.25
N ASP A 487 10.16 -20.04 -7.59
CA ASP A 487 11.31 -20.24 -6.69
C ASP A 487 11.24 -19.33 -5.45
N THR A 488 10.91 -18.05 -5.64
CA THR A 488 10.75 -17.09 -4.53
C THR A 488 9.54 -17.44 -3.67
N VAL A 489 8.43 -17.86 -4.29
CA VAL A 489 7.25 -18.30 -3.55
C VAL A 489 7.57 -19.52 -2.69
N ARG A 490 8.26 -20.52 -3.25
CA ARG A 490 8.72 -21.70 -2.51
C ARG A 490 9.67 -21.32 -1.38
N GLU A 491 10.66 -20.46 -1.65
CA GLU A 491 11.61 -19.97 -0.63
C GLU A 491 10.87 -19.30 0.54
N LEU A 492 9.98 -18.35 0.25
CA LEU A 492 9.21 -17.62 1.27
C LEU A 492 8.23 -18.50 2.03
N GLU A 493 7.66 -19.52 1.38
CA GLU A 493 6.84 -20.51 2.06
C GLU A 493 7.61 -21.21 3.19
N TRP A 494 8.86 -21.61 2.93
CA TRP A 494 9.71 -22.29 3.92
C TRP A 494 10.12 -21.34 5.04
N LEU A 495 10.57 -20.15 4.67
CA LEU A 495 10.97 -19.11 5.62
C LEU A 495 9.81 -18.66 6.51
N SER A 496 8.58 -18.65 5.98
CA SER A 496 7.38 -18.34 6.75
C SER A 496 7.11 -19.38 7.84
N ALA A 497 7.37 -20.67 7.58
CA ALA A 497 7.19 -21.71 8.59
C ALA A 497 8.17 -21.55 9.77
N PHE A 498 9.41 -21.11 9.50
CA PHE A 498 10.37 -20.79 10.55
C PHE A 498 10.01 -19.50 11.30
N ARG A 499 9.51 -18.49 10.60
CA ARG A 499 9.16 -17.20 11.20
C ARG A 499 7.85 -17.22 12.00
N GLN A 500 6.85 -17.97 11.59
CA GLN A 500 5.52 -18.03 12.23
C GLN A 500 5.55 -18.28 13.76
N PRO A 501 6.35 -19.20 14.30
CA PRO A 501 6.45 -19.39 15.75
C PRO A 501 7.25 -18.28 16.47
N LEU A 502 7.84 -17.34 15.74
CA LEU A 502 8.60 -16.22 16.27
C LEU A 502 7.72 -14.96 16.35
N ALA A 503 7.69 -14.33 17.53
CA ALA A 503 7.02 -13.05 17.69
C ALA A 503 7.88 -11.92 17.10
N PRO A 504 7.30 -10.93 16.40
CA PRO A 504 8.01 -9.71 16.03
C PRO A 504 8.57 -9.02 17.28
N VAL A 505 9.84 -8.62 17.24
CA VAL A 505 10.48 -7.88 18.34
C VAL A 505 10.23 -6.38 18.13
N THR A 506 9.65 -5.73 19.14
CA THR A 506 9.38 -4.29 19.15
C THR A 506 10.34 -3.58 20.09
N ASP A 507 10.78 -2.38 19.73
CA ASP A 507 11.51 -1.50 20.64
C ASP A 507 10.52 -0.70 21.50
N PRO A 508 10.95 -0.11 22.63
CA PRO A 508 10.09 0.71 23.49
C PRO A 508 9.83 2.11 22.87
N VAL A 509 9.38 2.14 21.61
CA VAL A 509 9.03 3.33 20.82
C VAL A 509 7.63 3.13 20.24
N ALA A 510 6.72 4.05 20.54
CA ALA A 510 5.37 4.07 20.02
C ALA A 510 5.14 5.27 19.10
N LEU A 511 4.38 5.07 18.02
CA LEU A 511 3.80 6.10 17.16
C LEU A 511 2.32 6.28 17.55
N TYR A 512 1.89 7.49 17.88
CA TYR A 512 0.49 7.75 18.18
C TYR A 512 -0.33 7.88 16.89
N TYR A 513 -1.37 7.05 16.77
CA TYR A 513 -2.33 7.09 15.67
C TYR A 513 -3.51 8.01 16.06
N SER A 514 -3.81 9.01 15.22
CA SER A 514 -4.86 10.00 15.50
C SER A 514 -5.84 10.10 14.33
N PRO A 515 -6.95 9.33 14.35
CA PRO A 515 -8.01 9.42 13.35
C PRO A 515 -8.58 10.84 13.23
N ARG A 516 -8.70 11.54 14.37
CA ARG A 516 -9.20 12.92 14.39
C ARG A 516 -8.26 13.86 13.64
N SER A 517 -6.94 13.71 13.81
CA SER A 517 -5.97 14.52 13.07
C SER A 517 -6.02 14.23 11.56
N ILE A 518 -6.26 12.97 11.16
CA ILE A 518 -6.43 12.60 9.74
C ILE A 518 -7.63 13.36 9.13
N ALA A 519 -8.78 13.35 9.80
CA ALA A 519 -9.97 14.08 9.37
C ALA A 519 -9.71 15.60 9.27
N VAL A 520 -9.08 16.19 10.29
CA VAL A 520 -8.76 17.61 10.33
C VAL A 520 -7.80 18.01 9.21
N HIS A 521 -6.73 17.26 9.00
CA HIS A 521 -5.78 17.50 7.91
C HIS A 521 -6.45 17.40 6.55
N TRP A 522 -7.31 16.40 6.35
CA TRP A 522 -8.06 16.28 5.10
C TRP A 522 -8.88 17.56 4.82
N MET A 523 -9.53 18.12 5.83
CA MET A 523 -10.30 19.37 5.69
C MET A 523 -9.39 20.58 5.43
N LEU A 524 -8.16 20.61 5.96
CA LEU A 524 -7.19 21.66 5.68
C LEU A 524 -6.63 21.55 4.25
N ASP A 525 -6.15 20.36 3.88
CA ASP A 525 -5.50 20.11 2.59
C ASP A 525 -6.51 20.24 1.44
N SER A 526 -7.77 19.82 1.63
CA SER A 526 -8.83 19.93 0.61
C SER A 526 -9.29 21.35 0.33
N GLN A 527 -8.83 22.35 1.09
CA GLN A 527 -9.14 23.74 0.76
C GLN A 527 -8.45 24.19 -0.51
N LEU A 528 -7.25 23.68 -0.81
CA LEU A 528 -6.57 23.96 -2.07
C LEU A 528 -7.31 23.37 -3.27
N ASP A 529 -8.07 22.30 -3.08
CA ASP A 529 -8.92 21.74 -4.14
C ASP A 529 -10.11 22.64 -4.50
N GLY A 530 -10.44 23.63 -3.66
CA GLY A 530 -11.60 24.48 -3.86
C GLY A 530 -12.89 23.67 -3.99
N SER A 531 -13.66 23.91 -5.07
CA SER A 531 -14.87 23.15 -5.39
C SER A 531 -14.60 21.76 -6.01
N ASP A 532 -13.37 21.48 -6.44
CA ASP A 532 -12.98 20.22 -7.09
C ASP A 532 -12.64 19.10 -6.08
N TRP A 533 -12.76 19.36 -4.77
CA TRP A 533 -12.46 18.38 -3.72
C TRP A 533 -13.11 16.99 -3.88
N PRO A 534 -14.29 16.79 -4.50
CA PRO A 534 -14.83 15.43 -4.72
C PRO A 534 -13.96 14.57 -5.65
N ARG A 535 -13.05 15.19 -6.39
CA ARG A 535 -12.06 14.53 -7.26
C ARG A 535 -10.76 14.19 -6.54
N ARG A 536 -10.61 14.59 -5.27
CA ARG A 536 -9.45 14.24 -4.46
C ARG A 536 -9.43 12.73 -4.30
N VAL A 537 -8.53 12.05 -5.01
CA VAL A 537 -8.51 10.57 -5.05
C VAL A 537 -7.91 10.03 -3.74
N PRO A 538 -8.65 9.22 -2.95
CA PRO A 538 -8.15 8.65 -1.70
C PRO A 538 -7.13 7.50 -1.91
N ASP A 539 -6.99 6.98 -3.13
CA ASP A 539 -6.30 5.71 -3.42
C ASP A 539 -4.86 5.85 -3.95
N GLY A 540 -4.16 6.92 -3.57
CA GLY A 540 -2.71 6.99 -3.72
C GLY A 540 -2.14 8.12 -4.58
N LEU A 541 -2.91 9.19 -4.80
CA LEU A 541 -2.44 10.38 -5.53
C LEU A 541 -2.73 11.71 -4.82
N SER A 542 -3.29 11.71 -3.62
CA SER A 542 -3.27 12.92 -2.77
C SER A 542 -2.22 12.74 -1.68
N ASP A 543 -1.25 13.66 -1.67
CA ASP A 543 -0.21 13.84 -0.67
C ASP A 543 -0.87 14.30 0.66
N ASP A 544 -1.72 13.47 1.27
CA ASP A 544 -2.38 13.83 2.52
C ASP A 544 -1.31 13.91 3.63
N THR A 545 -1.14 15.12 4.15
CA THR A 545 -0.12 15.53 5.14
C THR A 545 0.14 14.52 6.27
N PRO A 546 -0.88 14.00 6.98
CA PRO A 546 -0.66 13.10 8.12
C PRO A 546 -0.19 11.71 7.67
N TRP A 547 -0.61 11.24 6.49
CA TRP A 547 -0.19 9.94 5.99
C TRP A 547 1.28 9.96 5.61
N LEU A 548 1.73 11.01 4.91
CA LEU A 548 3.14 11.19 4.59
C LEU A 548 4.00 11.30 5.85
N ALA A 549 3.50 11.94 6.92
CA ALA A 549 4.20 11.95 8.19
C ALA A 549 4.34 10.54 8.80
N TYR A 550 3.30 9.70 8.77
CA TYR A 550 3.41 8.31 9.20
C TYR A 550 4.43 7.53 8.37
N VAL A 551 4.37 7.63 7.04
CA VAL A 551 5.33 6.97 6.14
C VAL A 551 6.77 7.46 6.42
N ALA A 552 6.96 8.76 6.60
CA ALA A 552 8.25 9.35 6.92
C ALA A 552 8.82 8.82 8.24
N TRP A 553 8.04 8.83 9.32
CA TRP A 553 8.47 8.31 10.62
C TRP A 553 8.75 6.81 10.58
N VAL A 554 7.89 6.01 9.93
CA VAL A 554 8.10 4.56 9.80
C VAL A 554 9.39 4.27 9.02
N ALA A 555 9.60 4.94 7.87
CA ALA A 555 10.80 4.77 7.07
C ALA A 555 12.07 5.18 7.85
N LEU A 556 12.03 6.33 8.53
CA LEU A 556 13.16 6.84 9.31
C LEU A 556 13.52 5.91 10.48
N LEU A 557 12.52 5.44 11.22
CA LEU A 557 12.73 4.52 12.34
C LEU A 557 13.28 3.19 11.84
N ARG A 558 12.77 2.64 10.73
CA ARG A 558 13.29 1.42 10.11
C ARG A 558 14.74 1.56 9.65
N ASP A 559 15.12 2.69 9.05
CA ASP A 559 16.51 2.98 8.68
C ASP A 559 17.42 2.98 9.91
N LEU A 560 16.96 3.59 11.00
CA LEU A 560 17.64 3.56 12.28
C LEU A 560 17.64 2.16 12.93
N GLY A 561 16.95 1.17 12.36
CA GLY A 561 16.84 -0.17 12.92
C GLY A 561 15.95 -0.22 14.16
N VAL A 562 15.03 0.74 14.28
CA VAL A 562 14.00 0.80 15.32
C VAL A 562 12.73 0.13 14.82
N ALA A 563 12.15 -0.75 15.62
CA ALA A 563 10.89 -1.43 15.36
C ALA A 563 9.77 -0.82 16.24
N PRO A 564 9.09 0.25 15.79
CA PRO A 564 8.05 0.90 16.57
C PRO A 564 6.73 0.12 16.53
N VAL A 565 5.80 0.50 17.41
CA VAL A 565 4.38 0.08 17.36
C VAL A 565 3.46 1.29 17.28
N PHE A 566 2.27 1.15 16.69
CA PHE A 566 1.23 2.17 16.79
C PHE A 566 0.41 2.02 18.06
N VAL A 567 -0.02 3.16 18.62
CA VAL A 567 -0.92 3.25 19.77
C VAL A 567 -2.12 4.11 19.38
N ALA A 568 -3.33 3.56 19.54
CA ALA A 568 -4.58 4.26 19.30
C ALA A 568 -5.06 5.05 20.54
N PRO A 569 -6.00 6.01 20.40
CA PRO A 569 -6.57 6.76 21.52
C PRO A 569 -7.04 5.91 22.69
N ALA A 570 -7.78 4.83 22.42
CA ALA A 570 -8.30 3.94 23.46
C ALA A 570 -7.18 3.23 24.25
N GLN A 571 -6.07 2.89 23.59
CA GLN A 571 -4.90 2.28 24.24
C GLN A 571 -4.14 3.29 25.10
N LEU A 572 -4.00 4.53 24.61
CA LEU A 572 -3.40 5.63 25.38
C LEU A 572 -4.20 5.92 26.66
N LEU A 573 -5.52 6.10 26.52
CA LEU A 573 -6.41 6.47 27.63
C LEU A 573 -6.54 5.36 28.69
N SER A 574 -6.44 4.10 28.29
CA SER A 574 -6.43 2.96 29.23
C SER A 574 -5.07 2.74 29.92
N GLY A 575 -4.05 3.54 29.58
CA GLY A 575 -2.69 3.39 30.10
C GLY A 575 -1.94 2.19 29.50
N GLN A 576 -2.47 1.55 28.46
CA GLN A 576 -1.89 0.40 27.77
C GLN A 576 -0.80 0.82 26.76
N VAL A 577 0.14 1.65 27.20
CA VAL A 577 1.27 2.12 26.38
C VAL A 577 2.56 1.49 26.90
N ASN A 578 2.98 0.39 26.29
CA ASN A 578 4.26 -0.25 26.59
C ASN A 578 5.39 0.36 25.75
N ALA A 579 5.76 1.60 26.05
CA ALA A 579 6.84 2.31 25.38
C ALA A 579 7.58 3.25 26.35
N LYS A 580 8.84 3.53 26.03
CA LYS A 580 9.65 4.57 26.67
C LYS A 580 9.56 5.90 25.92
N VAL A 581 9.44 5.84 24.59
CA VAL A 581 9.28 7.01 23.72
C VAL A 581 7.91 6.95 23.05
N LEU A 582 7.13 8.02 23.14
CA LEU A 582 5.88 8.24 22.41
C LEU A 582 6.08 9.37 21.40
N ILE A 583 6.01 9.05 20.12
CA ILE A 583 6.12 10.01 19.03
C ILE A 583 4.69 10.38 18.59
N LEU A 584 4.46 11.67 18.33
CA LEU A 584 3.20 12.25 17.88
C LEU A 584 3.38 12.79 16.44
N PRO A 585 3.23 11.95 15.39
CA PRO A 585 3.35 12.37 14.00
C PRO A 585 2.15 13.21 13.54
N LYS A 586 2.37 14.49 13.24
CA LYS A 586 1.39 15.46 12.74
C LYS A 586 0.05 15.43 13.47
N VAL A 587 0.11 15.31 14.80
CA VAL A 587 -1.07 15.19 15.66
C VAL A 587 -1.64 16.57 15.95
N LEU A 588 -2.50 17.05 15.07
CA LEU A 588 -3.16 18.35 15.21
C LEU A 588 -4.23 18.35 16.29
N ALA A 589 -4.96 17.24 16.47
CA ALA A 589 -6.13 17.16 17.32
C ALA A 589 -5.88 16.28 18.54
N LEU A 590 -6.09 16.84 19.73
CA LEU A 590 -6.02 16.13 21.02
C LEU A 590 -7.18 16.58 21.92
N SER A 591 -7.92 15.62 22.49
CA SER A 591 -8.80 15.87 23.61
C SER A 591 -8.00 16.19 24.87
N GLU A 592 -8.67 16.78 25.88
CA GLU A 592 -8.02 17.03 27.17
C GLU A 592 -7.64 15.72 27.88
N GLN A 593 -8.43 14.66 27.71
CA GLN A 593 -8.12 13.35 28.29
C GLN A 593 -6.86 12.74 27.66
N GLU A 594 -6.71 12.85 26.33
CA GLU A 594 -5.50 12.37 25.64
C GLU A 594 -4.28 13.21 26.02
N ALA A 595 -4.41 14.53 26.07
CA ALA A 595 -3.34 15.42 26.54
C ALA A 595 -2.93 15.07 27.98
N GLN A 596 -3.88 14.82 28.87
CA GLN A 596 -3.60 14.41 30.24
C GLN A 596 -2.92 13.03 30.29
N ALA A 597 -3.37 12.05 29.50
CA ALA A 597 -2.72 10.74 29.45
C ALA A 597 -1.27 10.83 28.95
N ILE A 598 -0.99 11.73 28.00
CA ILE A 598 0.38 12.04 27.55
C ILE A 598 1.19 12.70 28.67
N ARG A 599 0.59 13.62 29.45
CA ARG A 599 1.24 14.18 30.64
C ARG A 599 1.60 13.12 31.66
N ASP A 600 0.66 12.23 31.97
CA ASP A 600 0.88 11.14 32.91
C ASP A 600 1.95 10.15 32.42
N PHE A 601 1.99 9.87 31.11
CA PHE A 601 3.05 9.09 30.48
C PHE A 601 4.43 9.71 30.71
N THR A 602 4.57 11.02 30.47
CA THR A 602 5.84 11.73 30.68
C THR A 602 6.22 11.80 32.17
N LEU A 603 5.26 12.07 33.06
CA LEU A 603 5.50 12.12 34.51
C LEU A 603 6.10 10.80 35.04
N ARG A 604 5.65 9.65 34.51
CA ARG A 604 6.18 8.31 34.81
C ARG A 604 7.52 7.99 34.14
N GLY A 605 8.17 8.97 33.52
CA GLY A 605 9.49 8.83 32.91
C GLY A 605 9.47 8.64 31.40
N GLY A 606 8.31 8.70 30.75
CA GLY A 606 8.21 8.64 29.30
C GLY A 606 8.88 9.83 28.60
N VAL A 607 9.30 9.63 27.35
CA VAL A 607 9.77 10.70 26.46
C VAL A 607 8.73 10.93 25.39
N VAL A 608 8.24 12.15 25.25
CA VAL A 608 7.26 12.52 24.23
C VAL A 608 7.94 13.36 23.16
N ILE A 609 7.86 12.94 21.91
CA ILE A 609 8.38 13.66 20.75
C ILE A 609 7.18 14.08 19.91
N ALA A 610 6.89 15.37 19.83
CA ALA A 610 5.89 15.88 18.88
C ALA A 610 6.58 16.60 17.74
N ASP A 611 6.06 16.42 16.53
CA ASP A 611 6.37 17.34 15.46
C ASP A 611 5.47 18.60 15.51
N SER A 612 5.52 19.42 14.46
CA SER A 612 4.89 20.73 14.41
C SER A 612 3.35 20.72 14.58
N GLN A 613 2.80 21.83 15.06
CA GLN A 613 1.36 22.11 15.22
C GLN A 613 0.61 21.17 16.17
N CYS A 614 1.35 20.48 17.06
CA CYS A 614 0.79 19.49 17.97
C CYS A 614 -0.35 20.05 18.83
N GLY A 615 -1.51 19.37 18.80
CA GLY A 615 -2.66 19.64 19.66
C GLY A 615 -3.31 21.01 19.47
N THR A 616 -3.11 21.67 18.33
CA THR A 616 -3.72 22.99 18.01
C THR A 616 -5.23 22.93 17.74
N PHE A 617 -5.79 21.73 17.55
CA PHE A 617 -7.22 21.42 17.59
C PHE A 617 -7.56 20.65 18.88
N ASP A 618 -8.81 20.76 19.33
CA ASP A 618 -9.36 19.87 20.35
C ASP A 618 -9.71 18.47 19.78
N GLY A 619 -10.16 17.56 20.65
CA GLY A 619 -10.53 16.19 20.27
C GLY A 619 -11.78 16.07 19.38
N HIS A 620 -12.50 17.16 19.15
CA HIS A 620 -13.65 17.22 18.26
C HIS A 620 -13.29 17.79 16.88
N GLY A 621 -12.14 18.44 16.73
CA GLY A 621 -11.71 19.06 15.48
C GLY A 621 -12.03 20.55 15.38
N ARG A 622 -12.23 21.23 16.51
CA ARG A 622 -12.26 22.70 16.58
C ARG A 622 -10.88 23.26 16.88
N ARG A 623 -10.51 24.37 16.23
CA ARG A 623 -9.30 25.10 16.58
C ARG A 623 -9.38 25.61 18.01
N ARG A 624 -8.31 25.37 18.76
CA ARG A 624 -8.13 26.00 20.07
C ARG A 624 -7.96 27.52 19.88
N PRO A 625 -8.53 28.34 20.78
CA PRO A 625 -8.48 29.79 20.65
C PRO A 625 -7.04 30.30 20.48
N PHE A 626 -6.83 31.17 19.49
CA PHE A 626 -5.56 31.86 19.27
C PHE A 626 -5.62 33.26 19.91
N PRO A 627 -4.79 33.57 20.92
CA PRO A 627 -4.82 34.88 21.57
C PRO A 627 -4.23 35.98 20.67
N GLU A 628 -4.78 37.18 20.78
CA GLU A 628 -4.26 38.36 20.10
C GLU A 628 -2.80 38.61 20.51
N GLY A 629 -1.89 38.79 19.54
CA GLY A 629 -0.44 38.92 19.78
C GLY A 629 0.31 37.59 19.96
N GLY A 630 -0.38 36.45 19.90
CA GLY A 630 0.21 35.11 19.99
C GLY A 630 0.37 34.59 21.42
N GLY A 631 0.56 33.27 21.56
CA GLY A 631 0.57 32.62 22.86
C GLY A 631 0.63 31.10 22.82
N ILE A 632 0.18 30.48 23.92
CA ILE A 632 0.03 29.03 24.06
C ILE A 632 -1.30 28.64 23.44
N VAL A 633 -1.30 27.69 22.50
CA VAL A 633 -2.48 27.32 21.71
C VAL A 633 -2.71 25.82 21.75
N GLY A 634 -1.66 25.06 21.43
CA GLY A 634 -1.70 23.61 21.45
C GLY A 634 -1.90 23.05 22.85
N ALA A 635 -2.59 21.91 22.93
CA ALA A 635 -2.89 21.23 24.20
C ALA A 635 -1.65 20.91 25.06
N LEU A 636 -0.47 20.84 24.42
CA LEU A 636 0.81 20.50 25.04
C LEU A 636 1.90 21.59 24.85
N ASP A 637 1.53 22.79 24.37
CA ASP A 637 2.50 23.86 24.07
C ASP A 637 3.28 24.28 25.33
N ALA A 638 2.62 24.33 26.49
CA ALA A 638 3.25 24.66 27.77
C ALA A 638 4.28 23.59 28.20
N GLU A 639 3.94 22.32 28.00
CA GLU A 639 4.77 21.15 28.29
C GLU A 639 6.01 21.12 27.41
N PHE A 640 5.84 21.42 26.11
CA PHE A 640 6.94 21.59 25.14
C PHE A 640 7.74 22.88 25.36
N GLY A 641 7.23 23.82 26.16
CA GLY A 641 7.88 25.11 26.43
C GLY A 641 7.93 26.02 25.20
N ILE A 642 6.86 26.03 24.41
CA ILE A 642 6.73 26.83 23.19
C ILE A 642 5.57 27.82 23.29
N ARG A 643 5.64 28.86 22.46
CA ARG A 643 4.52 29.75 22.13
C ARG A 643 4.50 30.01 20.62
N ARG A 644 3.35 30.42 20.10
CA ARG A 644 3.13 30.68 18.68
C ARG A 644 2.78 32.14 18.46
N GLU A 645 3.50 32.81 17.59
CA GLU A 645 3.19 34.17 17.13
C GLU A 645 2.14 34.17 16.02
N ASN A 646 1.98 33.05 15.31
CA ASN A 646 0.93 32.78 14.35
C ASN A 646 0.79 31.26 14.17
N LEU A 647 -0.21 30.85 13.39
CA LEU A 647 -0.52 29.43 13.14
C LEU A 647 -0.17 28.98 11.73
N TRP A 648 0.61 29.77 10.98
CA TRP A 648 1.05 29.38 9.65
C TRP A 648 2.07 28.25 9.73
N ALA A 649 1.92 27.30 8.80
CA ALA A 649 2.89 26.25 8.54
C ALA A 649 3.31 26.28 7.07
N HIS A 650 4.53 25.83 6.82
CA HIS A 650 5.08 25.68 5.47
C HIS A 650 4.56 24.42 4.78
N GLU A 651 4.02 23.46 5.51
CA GLU A 651 3.42 22.25 4.96
C GLU A 651 1.93 22.39 4.76
N LEU A 652 1.47 22.08 3.54
CA LEU A 652 0.07 21.96 3.18
C LEU A 652 -0.05 21.00 2.00
N ASN A 653 -1.05 20.11 2.04
CA ASN A 653 -1.28 19.09 1.02
C ASN A 653 0.00 18.28 0.75
N GLY A 654 0.69 17.92 1.84
CA GLY A 654 1.89 17.08 1.86
C GLY A 654 3.13 17.66 1.18
N ALA A 655 3.05 18.91 0.70
CA ALA A 655 4.17 19.62 0.11
C ALA A 655 4.73 20.64 1.09
N PHE A 656 6.07 20.78 1.10
CA PHE A 656 6.72 21.93 1.73
C PHE A 656 6.69 23.14 0.80
N ASN A 657 6.05 24.22 1.25
CA ASN A 657 5.80 25.46 0.52
C ASN A 657 6.58 26.66 1.11
N GLY A 658 7.47 26.43 2.08
CA GLY A 658 8.32 27.47 2.65
C GLY A 658 9.53 27.80 1.78
N ASP A 659 10.19 28.91 2.09
CA ASP A 659 11.52 29.18 1.56
C ASP A 659 12.54 28.25 2.25
N PRO A 660 13.22 27.34 1.52
CA PRO A 660 14.15 26.39 2.13
C PRO A 660 15.35 27.05 2.83
N VAL A 661 15.78 28.23 2.39
CA VAL A 661 16.91 28.97 2.97
C VAL A 661 16.50 29.61 4.28
N GLU A 662 15.36 30.31 4.29
CA GLU A 662 14.85 30.99 5.50
C GLU A 662 14.36 29.99 6.56
N ALA A 663 13.85 28.83 6.13
CA ALA A 663 13.43 27.76 7.01
C ALA A 663 14.60 26.91 7.53
N ARG A 664 15.82 27.07 7.02
CA ARG A 664 16.96 26.22 7.39
C ARG A 664 17.25 26.28 8.89
N VAL A 665 17.39 25.10 9.48
CA VAL A 665 17.70 24.93 10.90
C VAL A 665 19.20 24.91 11.11
N ARG A 666 19.68 25.78 12.00
CA ARG A 666 21.00 25.68 12.61
C ARG A 666 20.87 25.08 14.00
N LEU A 667 21.55 23.95 14.21
CA LEU A 667 21.67 23.33 15.52
C LEU A 667 22.79 24.00 16.33
N VAL A 668 22.54 24.21 17.62
CA VAL A 668 23.43 24.91 18.55
C VAL A 668 23.39 24.24 19.92
N ASP A 669 24.50 24.34 20.66
CA ASP A 669 24.50 24.03 22.09
C ASP A 669 23.72 25.14 22.84
N PRO A 670 22.72 24.82 23.68
CA PRO A 670 22.02 25.88 24.40
C PRO A 670 22.89 26.57 25.47
N CYS A 671 23.99 25.94 25.89
CA CYS A 671 24.93 26.50 26.86
C CYS A 671 26.08 27.28 26.20
N SER A 672 26.26 27.18 24.87
CA SER A 672 27.29 27.89 24.13
C SER A 672 26.85 28.19 22.68
N PRO A 673 27.16 29.35 22.07
CA PRO A 673 26.72 29.67 20.71
C PRO A 673 27.38 28.82 19.60
N ALA A 674 28.11 27.77 19.98
CA ALA A 674 28.77 26.85 19.07
C ALA A 674 27.75 26.05 18.25
N ALA A 675 28.08 25.81 16.98
CA ALA A 675 27.30 24.89 16.16
C ALA A 675 27.45 23.46 16.69
N LEU A 676 26.38 22.69 16.64
CA LEU A 676 26.33 21.31 17.12
C LEU A 676 25.72 20.41 16.04
N GLY A 677 26.21 19.18 15.89
CA GLY A 677 25.52 18.16 15.10
C GLY A 677 25.47 18.41 13.58
N PRO A 678 24.51 17.79 12.88
CA PRO A 678 24.40 17.90 11.41
C PRO A 678 23.81 19.25 10.96
N SER A 679 24.23 19.70 9.78
CA SER A 679 23.67 20.83 9.04
C SER A 679 23.40 20.40 7.60
N SER A 680 22.18 20.64 7.12
CA SER A 680 21.73 20.31 5.77
C SER A 680 20.46 21.09 5.43
N GLY A 681 20.21 21.33 4.15
CA GLY A 681 18.93 21.83 3.63
C GLY A 681 17.73 20.90 3.89
N GLU A 682 17.98 19.67 4.36
CA GLU A 682 16.94 18.73 4.81
C GLU A 682 16.29 19.20 6.13
N LEU A 683 17.04 19.88 6.99
CA LEU A 683 16.54 20.36 8.28
C LEU A 683 15.87 21.72 8.11
N ARG A 684 14.54 21.71 7.97
CA ARG A 684 13.73 22.91 7.72
C ARG A 684 12.62 23.03 8.74
N VAL A 685 12.43 24.24 9.27
CA VAL A 685 11.31 24.57 10.14
C VAL A 685 10.00 24.47 9.38
N ASN A 686 8.98 23.87 10.01
CA ASN A 686 7.64 23.87 9.46
C ASN A 686 6.81 25.08 9.92
N GLU A 687 6.89 25.49 11.18
CA GLU A 687 6.16 26.62 11.76
C GLU A 687 7.09 27.80 12.02
N PRO A 688 7.16 28.81 11.13
CA PRO A 688 8.03 29.96 11.29
C PRO A 688 7.67 30.84 12.50
N GLY A 689 6.42 30.76 12.98
CA GLY A 689 5.90 31.52 14.12
C GLY A 689 6.22 30.93 15.50
N VAL A 690 6.90 29.78 15.59
CA VAL A 690 7.20 29.14 16.88
C VAL A 690 8.37 29.81 17.59
N ARG A 691 8.22 30.06 18.88
CA ARG A 691 9.25 30.58 19.78
C ARG A 691 9.38 29.68 21.00
N GLY A 692 10.62 29.53 21.50
CA GLY A 692 10.86 28.89 22.79
C GLY A 692 10.60 29.86 23.94
N THR A 693 10.07 29.36 25.05
CA THR A 693 9.85 30.13 26.28
C THR A 693 10.62 29.53 27.45
N ALA A 694 10.26 28.32 27.86
CA ALA A 694 10.77 27.63 29.05
C ALA A 694 11.42 26.27 28.71
N ALA A 695 11.93 26.13 27.47
CA ALA A 695 12.59 24.93 26.98
C ALA A 695 14.04 25.22 26.57
N TRP A 696 14.89 24.20 26.72
CA TRP A 696 16.22 24.23 26.14
C TRP A 696 16.11 24.19 24.62
N ARG A 697 16.73 25.17 23.96
CA ARG A 697 16.68 25.32 22.49
C ARG A 697 17.97 24.82 21.86
N PHE A 698 17.87 23.70 21.16
CA PHE A 698 18.99 23.08 20.43
C PHE A 698 19.05 23.47 18.95
N GLY A 699 18.03 24.16 18.44
CA GLY A 699 18.06 24.62 17.06
C GLY A 699 17.03 25.68 16.72
N GLY A 700 17.28 26.40 15.63
CA GLY A 700 16.31 27.29 15.03
C GLY A 700 16.82 27.98 13.77
N THR A 701 15.98 28.84 13.20
CA THR A 701 16.29 29.59 11.98
C THR A 701 16.93 30.94 12.29
N ARG A 702 17.49 31.57 11.25
CA ARG A 702 18.02 32.94 11.32
C ARG A 702 16.98 33.95 11.78
N ASN A 703 15.72 33.75 11.42
CA ASN A 703 14.59 34.63 11.76
C ASN A 703 13.98 34.32 13.14
N GLY A 704 14.65 33.51 13.96
CA GLY A 704 14.26 33.28 15.34
C GLY A 704 13.24 32.17 15.56
N ALA A 705 12.79 31.47 14.51
CA ALA A 705 11.92 30.32 14.68
C ALA A 705 12.65 29.19 15.42
N ALA A 706 12.06 28.68 16.50
CA ALA A 706 12.63 27.58 17.26
C ALA A 706 12.30 26.24 16.58
N ALA A 707 13.29 25.37 16.44
CA ALA A 707 13.19 24.14 15.65
C ALA A 707 13.26 22.88 16.51
N VAL A 708 14.23 22.80 17.42
CA VAL A 708 14.46 21.65 18.29
C VAL A 708 14.47 22.15 19.72
N LEU A 709 13.43 21.78 20.47
CA LEU A 709 13.27 22.17 21.86
C LEU A 709 13.11 20.95 22.76
N THR A 710 13.62 21.03 23.97
CA THR A 710 13.44 20.00 24.99
C THR A 710 13.17 20.60 26.36
N ARG A 711 12.26 19.97 27.09
CA ARG A 711 11.86 20.37 28.44
C ARG A 711 11.60 19.13 29.29
N ASN A 712 12.02 19.15 30.54
CA ASN A 712 11.73 18.04 31.46
C ASN A 712 10.25 18.06 31.87
N GLY A 713 9.66 16.87 32.02
CA GLY A 713 8.30 16.67 32.49
C GLY A 713 8.26 15.62 33.58
N GLY A 714 8.31 16.02 34.85
CA GLY A 714 8.53 15.07 35.96
C GLY A 714 9.87 14.34 35.79
N THR A 715 9.84 13.01 35.77
CA THR A 715 11.03 12.17 35.52
C THR A 715 11.29 11.92 34.03
N GLY A 716 10.36 12.34 33.15
CA GLY A 716 10.44 12.19 31.71
C GLY A 716 10.81 13.49 30.98
N ARG A 717 10.56 13.52 29.68
CA ARG A 717 10.99 14.61 28.80
C ARG A 717 9.99 14.88 27.67
N TYR A 718 9.78 16.14 27.36
CA TYR A 718 9.09 16.62 26.17
C TYR A 718 10.12 17.12 25.17
N ILE A 719 9.98 16.71 23.91
CA ILE A 719 10.79 17.15 22.78
C ILE A 719 9.85 17.67 21.70
N TYR A 720 10.05 18.91 21.28
CA TYR A 720 9.32 19.51 20.19
C TYR A 720 10.22 19.63 18.97
N LEU A 721 9.83 18.97 17.88
CA LEU A 721 10.51 18.94 16.59
C LEU A 721 9.70 19.72 15.57
N ASN A 722 9.92 21.04 15.53
CA ASN A 722 9.36 21.88 14.51
C ASN A 722 10.15 21.71 13.19
N LEU A 723 10.01 20.53 12.57
CA LEU A 723 10.71 20.13 11.34
C LEU A 723 9.71 19.64 10.29
N ALA A 724 9.99 19.93 9.02
CA ALA A 724 9.29 19.36 7.87
C ALA A 724 9.84 17.95 7.56
N LEU A 725 9.21 16.91 8.12
CA LEU A 725 9.65 15.52 8.04
C LEU A 725 9.02 14.71 6.90
N GLN A 726 7.91 15.17 6.33
CA GLN A 726 7.12 14.47 5.31
C GLN A 726 7.90 14.10 4.05
N ASP A 727 8.97 14.86 3.75
CA ASP A 727 9.83 14.62 2.59
C ASP A 727 10.83 13.47 2.80
N TYR A 728 10.99 12.95 4.03
CA TYR A 728 12.00 11.93 4.34
C TYR A 728 12.00 10.72 3.38
N PRO A 729 10.83 10.13 3.00
CA PRO A 729 10.80 9.02 2.04
C PRO A 729 11.42 9.37 0.69
N ARG A 730 11.28 10.62 0.22
CA ARG A 730 11.90 11.11 -1.02
C ARG A 730 13.37 11.49 -0.80
N LEU A 731 13.72 12.06 0.35
CA LEU A 731 15.08 12.49 0.67
C LEU A 731 16.03 11.30 0.78
N ARG A 732 15.62 10.20 1.41
CA ARG A 732 16.46 9.01 1.63
C ARG A 732 16.89 8.27 0.36
N GLU A 733 16.27 8.58 -0.77
CA GLU A 733 16.58 8.01 -2.09
C GLU A 733 17.55 8.88 -2.91
N ARG A 734 17.95 10.04 -2.39
CA ARG A 734 18.82 11.01 -3.06
C ARG A 734 20.22 11.06 -2.42
N ASP A 735 21.11 11.83 -3.03
CA ASP A 735 22.39 12.20 -2.41
C ASP A 735 22.18 13.17 -1.25
N ALA A 736 23.16 13.24 -0.33
CA ALA A 736 23.08 14.05 0.91
C ALA A 736 23.04 15.57 0.71
N GLY A 737 23.05 16.06 -0.53
CA GLY A 737 23.06 17.47 -0.86
C GLY A 737 24.23 18.22 -0.21
N ASP A 738 23.92 19.23 0.63
CA ASP A 738 24.87 20.10 1.32
C ASP A 738 25.17 19.66 2.77
N PHE A 739 25.07 18.36 3.06
CA PHE A 739 25.32 17.82 4.40
C PHE A 739 26.71 18.17 4.93
N SER A 740 26.76 18.58 6.19
CA SER A 740 27.98 18.78 6.98
C SER A 740 27.72 18.47 8.46
N PHE A 741 28.78 18.24 9.23
CA PHE A 741 28.68 17.99 10.67
C PHE A 741 29.62 18.94 11.44
N ALA A 742 29.09 19.62 12.45
CA ALA A 742 29.85 20.60 13.21
C ALA A 742 31.07 19.97 13.91
N GLY A 743 32.25 20.55 13.69
CA GLY A 743 33.51 20.08 14.29
C GLY A 743 34.13 18.86 13.61
N LEU A 744 33.61 18.39 12.47
CA LEU A 744 34.19 17.30 11.69
C LEU A 744 34.35 17.69 10.22
N GLU A 745 35.59 17.64 9.73
CA GLU A 745 35.89 17.74 8.30
C GLU A 745 35.15 16.65 7.51
N PRO A 746 34.62 16.93 6.30
CA PRO A 746 33.84 15.95 5.52
C PRO A 746 34.54 14.61 5.33
N LYS A 747 35.84 14.63 5.01
CA LYS A 747 36.65 13.40 4.86
C LYS A 747 36.73 12.59 6.16
N ARG A 748 36.78 13.26 7.32
CA ARG A 748 36.82 12.60 8.63
C ARG A 748 35.45 12.03 8.99
N TYR A 749 34.37 12.73 8.68
CA TYR A 749 33.02 12.19 8.83
C TYR A 749 32.86 10.91 7.99
N ALA A 750 33.21 10.97 6.71
CA ALA A 750 33.16 9.82 5.81
C ALA A 750 34.01 8.63 6.32
N ALA A 751 35.21 8.91 6.86
CA ALA A 751 36.07 7.87 7.42
C ALA A 751 35.47 7.17 8.66
N LEU A 752 34.65 7.86 9.46
CA LEU A 752 34.04 7.32 10.68
C LEU A 752 32.66 6.70 10.45
N TYR A 753 31.87 7.30 9.57
CA TYR A 753 30.43 7.01 9.42
C TYR A 753 30.03 6.57 8.01
N GLY A 754 30.96 6.58 7.06
CA GLY A 754 30.67 6.37 5.64
C GLY A 754 30.25 7.66 4.95
N GLU A 755 30.25 7.64 3.61
CA GLU A 755 29.78 8.77 2.83
C GLU A 755 28.31 9.10 3.19
N PRO A 756 27.99 10.37 3.48
CA PRO A 756 26.64 10.76 3.84
C PRO A 756 25.69 10.50 2.65
N THR A 757 24.45 10.13 2.95
CA THR A 757 23.39 9.90 1.95
C THR A 757 22.20 10.82 2.21
N GLY A 758 21.24 10.95 1.29
CA GLY A 758 20.05 11.74 1.53
C GLY A 758 19.31 11.29 2.79
N GLY A 759 18.76 12.22 3.56
CA GLY A 759 18.16 12.01 4.87
C GLY A 759 19.16 11.81 6.02
N GLU A 760 20.48 11.96 5.79
CA GLU A 760 21.50 11.70 6.82
C GLU A 760 21.36 12.64 8.01
N ALA A 761 21.03 13.92 7.77
CA ALA A 761 20.86 14.88 8.86
C ALA A 761 19.74 14.48 9.82
N LEU A 762 18.63 13.98 9.27
CA LEU A 762 17.49 13.48 10.06
C LEU A 762 17.83 12.19 10.81
N ARG A 763 18.52 11.23 10.16
CA ARG A 763 18.97 9.99 10.81
C ARG A 763 19.96 10.26 11.94
N VAL A 764 20.87 11.22 11.78
CA VAL A 764 21.81 11.58 12.85
C VAL A 764 21.07 12.24 14.01
N LEU A 765 20.30 13.30 13.73
CA LEU A 765 19.59 14.06 14.78
C LEU A 765 18.62 13.17 15.58
N ILE A 766 17.74 12.44 14.90
CA ILE A 766 16.72 11.62 15.55
C ILE A 766 17.32 10.33 16.10
N GLY A 767 18.33 9.77 15.42
CA GLY A 767 19.09 8.61 15.91
C GLY A 767 19.73 8.86 17.26
N ASP A 768 20.37 10.01 17.45
CA ASP A 768 21.01 10.41 18.69
C ASP A 768 19.99 10.65 19.81
N MET A 769 18.85 11.30 19.50
CA MET A 769 17.75 11.48 20.45
C MET A 769 17.19 10.15 20.96
N LEU A 770 16.99 9.19 20.05
CA LEU A 770 16.51 7.86 20.42
C LEU A 770 17.57 7.11 21.23
N MET A 771 18.83 7.13 20.82
CA MET A 771 19.92 6.47 21.56
C MET A 771 20.03 6.98 23.00
N GLN A 772 19.88 8.28 23.23
CA GLN A 772 19.84 8.85 24.58
C GLN A 772 18.62 8.43 25.40
N SER A 773 17.50 8.12 24.73
CA SER A 773 16.22 7.82 25.39
C SER A 773 16.04 6.34 25.72
N ILE A 774 16.54 5.45 24.86
CA ILE A 774 16.32 3.99 24.97
C ILE A 774 17.62 3.17 24.96
N GLY A 775 18.79 3.81 24.88
CA GLY A 775 20.10 3.14 24.90
C GLY A 775 20.53 2.57 23.55
N GLU A 776 21.57 1.74 23.58
CA GLU A 776 22.04 1.01 22.41
C GLU A 776 21.05 -0.08 21.99
N ARG A 777 20.89 -0.23 20.68
CA ARG A 777 19.97 -1.22 20.12
C ARG A 777 20.62 -2.61 20.13
N PRO A 778 19.86 -3.69 20.36
CA PRO A 778 20.40 -5.05 20.39
C PRO A 778 21.09 -5.49 19.09
N VAL A 779 20.73 -4.87 17.95
CA VAL A 779 21.32 -5.19 16.63
C VAL A 779 21.95 -3.95 16.02
N ALA A 780 23.27 -4.00 15.82
CA ALA A 780 24.00 -2.99 15.06
C ALA A 780 24.61 -3.59 13.78
N VAL A 781 24.57 -2.84 12.69
CA VAL A 781 25.12 -3.26 11.39
C VAL A 781 26.23 -2.29 11.01
N ARG A 782 27.40 -2.82 10.67
CA ARG A 782 28.59 -2.07 10.30
C ARG A 782 29.19 -2.57 8.99
N ASP A 783 29.87 -1.71 8.26
CA ASP A 783 30.67 -2.10 7.09
C ASP A 783 31.95 -2.86 7.51
N ALA A 784 32.74 -3.28 6.51
CA ALA A 784 34.00 -3.99 6.73
C ALA A 784 35.04 -3.18 7.53
N ASP A 785 34.98 -1.85 7.43
CA ASP A 785 35.86 -0.92 8.15
C ASP A 785 35.33 -0.57 9.56
N GLY A 786 34.19 -1.13 9.96
CA GLY A 786 33.57 -0.94 11.28
C GLY A 786 32.68 0.30 11.40
N ARG A 787 32.37 0.99 10.30
CA ARG A 787 31.50 2.16 10.23
C ARG A 787 30.01 1.76 10.28
N PRO A 788 29.14 2.50 10.97
CA PRO A 788 27.72 2.15 11.06
C PRO A 788 26.97 2.29 9.74
N LEU A 789 26.15 1.30 9.40
CA LEU A 789 25.23 1.35 8.24
C LEU A 789 23.83 1.78 8.70
N ARG A 790 23.54 3.08 8.58
CA ARG A 790 22.30 3.72 9.05
C ARG A 790 21.13 3.65 8.06
N SER A 791 21.34 3.21 6.82
CA SER A 791 20.28 3.10 5.82
C SER A 791 19.77 1.67 5.65
N VAL A 792 20.40 0.67 6.29
CA VAL A 792 19.99 -0.73 6.21
C VAL A 792 18.86 -0.98 7.21
N GLN A 793 17.67 -1.26 6.68
CA GLN A 793 16.51 -1.61 7.48
C GLN A 793 16.71 -2.96 8.18
N ARG A 794 16.22 -3.05 9.42
CA ARG A 794 16.42 -4.20 10.30
C ARG A 794 15.09 -4.69 10.82
N PHE A 795 14.81 -5.97 10.57
CA PHE A 795 13.62 -6.66 11.03
C PHE A 795 14.04 -7.75 12.02
N ARG A 796 13.29 -7.93 13.10
CA ARG A 796 13.65 -8.86 14.18
C ARG A 796 12.43 -9.66 14.60
N TRP A 797 12.62 -10.97 14.75
CA TRP A 797 11.67 -11.88 15.38
C TRP A 797 12.39 -12.74 16.40
N ALA A 798 11.71 -13.12 17.47
CA ALA A 798 12.29 -13.96 18.50
C ALA A 798 11.23 -14.88 19.12
N SER A 799 11.69 -16.02 19.61
CA SER A 799 10.93 -16.91 20.49
C SER A 799 11.92 -17.54 21.45
N GLY A 800 11.83 -17.16 22.73
CA GLY A 800 12.79 -17.58 23.74
C GLY A 800 14.23 -17.19 23.37
N SER A 801 15.13 -18.18 23.27
CA SER A 801 16.54 -17.97 22.94
C SER A 801 16.79 -17.85 21.43
N THR A 802 15.85 -18.22 20.57
CA THR A 802 16.00 -18.19 19.11
C THR A 802 15.65 -16.81 18.56
N VAL A 803 16.49 -16.28 17.66
CA VAL A 803 16.28 -14.99 17.00
C VAL A 803 16.40 -15.12 15.48
N LEU A 804 15.59 -14.34 14.76
CA LEU A 804 15.67 -14.15 13.32
C LEU A 804 15.86 -12.66 13.03
N ILE A 805 16.93 -12.32 12.32
CA ILE A 805 17.26 -10.96 11.90
C ILE A 805 17.17 -10.89 10.38
N GLY A 806 16.33 -9.98 9.90
CA GLY A 806 16.22 -9.62 8.50
C GLY A 806 16.95 -8.31 8.22
N LEU A 807 17.83 -8.31 7.22
CA LEU A 807 18.45 -7.09 6.71
C LEU A 807 17.96 -6.82 5.31
N LYS A 808 17.46 -5.60 5.10
CA LYS A 808 17.06 -5.09 3.80
C LYS A 808 17.84 -3.83 3.52
N ALA A 809 18.82 -3.93 2.64
CA ALA A 809 19.47 -2.76 2.09
C ALA A 809 18.48 -2.03 1.17
N PRO A 810 18.39 -0.69 1.22
CA PRO A 810 17.68 0.07 0.21
C PRO A 810 18.41 -0.17 -1.13
N PRO A 811 17.69 -0.33 -2.26
CA PRO A 811 18.33 -0.46 -3.57
C PRO A 811 19.20 0.77 -3.83
N LYS A 812 20.46 0.62 -4.31
CA LYS A 812 21.38 1.75 -4.48
C LYS A 812 21.79 1.90 -5.95
N GLY A 813 21.12 2.82 -6.65
CA GLY A 813 21.38 3.20 -8.05
C GLY A 813 20.50 4.33 -8.61
N TRP A 814 19.77 5.06 -7.76
CA TRP A 814 18.95 6.21 -8.16
C TRP A 814 19.73 7.53 -7.96
N VAL A 815 20.61 7.84 -8.90
CA VAL A 815 20.74 9.24 -9.34
C VAL A 815 19.53 9.46 -10.25
N ALA A 816 18.52 10.21 -9.77
CA ALA A 816 17.52 10.72 -10.69
C ALA A 816 18.17 11.77 -11.59
N PRO A 817 17.84 11.81 -12.90
CA PRO A 817 18.33 12.84 -13.79
C PRO A 817 17.91 14.23 -13.31
N VAL A 818 18.70 15.19 -13.78
CA VAL A 818 18.63 16.65 -13.58
C VAL A 818 17.23 17.19 -13.32
N ALA A 819 17.19 18.13 -12.37
CA ALA A 819 16.11 19.04 -11.99
C ALA A 819 14.94 19.20 -12.98
N GLY A 820 13.73 19.08 -12.43
CA GLY A 820 12.53 19.70 -12.98
C GLY A 820 11.56 18.75 -13.65
N GLU A 821 11.03 17.76 -12.92
CA GLU A 821 9.71 17.19 -13.18
C GLU A 821 9.30 16.38 -11.93
N VAL A 822 8.12 16.66 -11.40
CA VAL A 822 7.55 16.02 -10.20
C VAL A 822 7.05 14.62 -10.63
N PRO A 823 7.62 13.49 -10.16
CA PRO A 823 7.06 12.19 -10.45
C PRO A 823 5.97 11.85 -9.43
N HIS A 824 4.74 11.73 -9.94
CA HIS A 824 3.54 11.25 -9.25
C HIS A 824 3.62 9.72 -9.08
N PRO A 825 3.29 9.12 -7.92
CA PRO A 825 3.43 7.67 -7.68
C PRO A 825 2.52 6.73 -8.50
N TRP A 826 1.79 7.22 -9.52
CA TRP A 826 1.04 6.38 -10.46
C TRP A 826 1.23 6.72 -11.95
N LEU A 827 2.40 7.23 -12.35
CA LEU A 827 2.82 7.08 -13.75
C LEU A 827 3.74 5.86 -13.90
N PRO A 828 3.52 5.02 -14.92
CA PRO A 828 4.07 3.68 -15.00
C PRO A 828 5.46 3.66 -15.62
N GLU A 829 6.13 2.54 -15.37
CA GLU A 829 7.34 2.05 -16.05
C GLU A 829 8.66 2.70 -15.61
N THR A 830 9.44 1.96 -14.79
CA THR A 830 10.85 1.80 -15.14
C THR A 830 10.91 1.55 -16.65
N PRO A 831 11.66 2.33 -17.45
CA PRO A 831 11.75 2.08 -18.88
C PRO A 831 12.01 0.60 -19.09
N SER A 832 11.09 -0.09 -19.78
CA SER A 832 11.27 -1.47 -20.19
C SER A 832 12.50 -1.49 -21.10
N GLY A 833 13.66 -1.80 -20.52
CA GLY A 833 14.94 -1.54 -21.16
C GLY A 833 16.03 -0.99 -20.23
N ALA A 834 15.77 -0.77 -18.93
CA ALA A 834 16.87 -0.65 -17.98
C ALA A 834 17.78 -1.88 -18.14
N PRO A 835 19.04 -1.73 -18.60
CA PRO A 835 19.95 -2.86 -18.69
C PRO A 835 19.98 -3.51 -17.31
N ALA A 836 19.98 -4.85 -17.26
CA ALA A 836 20.14 -5.59 -16.02
C ALA A 836 21.24 -4.89 -15.20
N ALA A 837 20.84 -4.25 -14.10
CA ALA A 837 21.76 -3.48 -13.29
C ALA A 837 22.87 -4.44 -12.91
N LYS A 838 24.12 -4.11 -13.26
CA LYS A 838 25.28 -4.91 -12.87
C LYS A 838 25.16 -5.13 -11.37
N THR A 839 24.97 -6.37 -10.95
CA THR A 839 24.90 -6.71 -9.53
C THR A 839 26.21 -6.27 -8.91
N SER A 840 26.14 -5.31 -7.99
CA SER A 840 27.29 -4.94 -7.17
C SER A 840 27.80 -6.21 -6.47
N PRO A 841 29.12 -6.46 -6.45
CA PRO A 841 29.65 -7.65 -5.80
C PRO A 841 29.22 -7.69 -4.32
N PRO A 842 28.96 -8.88 -3.76
CA PRO A 842 28.60 -9.03 -2.37
C PRO A 842 29.59 -8.31 -1.45
N HIS A 843 29.09 -7.48 -0.55
CA HIS A 843 29.90 -6.77 0.44
C HIS A 843 29.70 -7.42 1.82
N ILE A 844 30.80 -7.74 2.50
CA ILE A 844 30.74 -8.29 3.86
C ILE A 844 30.39 -7.16 4.83
N VAL A 845 29.34 -7.37 5.63
CA VAL A 845 28.97 -6.48 6.74
C VAL A 845 29.20 -7.20 8.06
N LYS A 846 29.44 -6.45 9.13
CA LYS A 846 29.48 -6.98 10.49
C LYS A 846 28.17 -6.70 11.20
N VAL A 847 27.46 -7.75 11.58
CA VAL A 847 26.26 -7.67 12.41
C VAL A 847 26.66 -7.96 13.85
N LEU A 848 26.40 -7.03 14.75
CA LEU A 848 26.65 -7.13 16.18
C LEU A 848 25.33 -7.43 16.90
N PHE A 849 25.41 -8.28 17.91
CA PHE A 849 24.31 -8.63 18.79
C PHE A 849 24.71 -8.47 20.26
N ASP A 850 23.72 -8.34 21.14
CA ASP A 850 23.92 -8.10 22.58
C ASP A 850 24.48 -9.31 23.34
N ARG A 851 24.46 -10.50 22.74
CA ARG A 851 24.97 -11.75 23.33
C ARG A 851 25.52 -12.72 22.28
N PRO A 852 26.40 -13.66 22.68
CA PRO A 852 26.87 -14.73 21.79
C PRO A 852 25.75 -15.67 21.35
N MET A 853 25.73 -15.99 20.06
CA MET A 853 24.78 -16.94 19.44
C MET A 853 25.51 -17.77 18.38
N HIS A 854 24.92 -18.90 18.00
CA HIS A 854 25.31 -19.65 16.80
C HIS A 854 24.59 -19.05 15.59
N TRP A 855 25.35 -18.40 14.70
CA TRP A 855 24.80 -17.65 13.57
C TRP A 855 24.73 -18.47 12.30
N TYR A 856 23.61 -18.37 11.59
CA TYR A 856 23.37 -19.02 10.30
C TYR A 856 22.80 -18.01 9.30
N ASP A 857 23.30 -18.03 8.07
CA ASP A 857 22.66 -17.38 6.92
C ASP A 857 21.67 -18.36 6.29
N LEU A 858 20.38 -18.06 6.36
CA LEU A 858 19.30 -18.97 5.95
C LEU A 858 19.23 -19.13 4.43
N ARG A 859 19.51 -18.06 3.69
CA ARG A 859 19.39 -18.08 2.23
C ARG A 859 20.59 -18.77 1.61
N ARG A 860 21.79 -18.55 2.18
CA ARG A 860 23.03 -19.21 1.76
C ARG A 860 23.27 -20.57 2.42
N ARG A 861 22.46 -20.93 3.42
CA ARG A 861 22.59 -22.17 4.22
C ARG A 861 23.99 -22.33 4.82
N GLN A 862 24.50 -21.25 5.38
CA GLN A 862 25.89 -21.16 5.84
C GLN A 862 25.96 -20.90 7.33
N TYR A 863 26.73 -21.71 8.06
CA TYR A 863 27.11 -21.40 9.45
C TYR A 863 28.17 -20.29 9.46
N LEU A 864 27.90 -19.21 10.19
CA LEU A 864 28.74 -18.01 10.27
C LEU A 864 29.60 -17.97 11.54
N GLY A 865 29.49 -18.97 12.42
CA GLY A 865 30.28 -19.09 13.65
C GLY A 865 29.50 -18.80 14.93
N HIS A 866 30.18 -18.95 16.06
CA HIS A 866 29.67 -18.66 17.39
C HIS A 866 30.30 -17.37 17.92
N GLY A 867 29.47 -16.43 18.37
CA GLY A 867 29.94 -15.17 18.95
C GLY A 867 28.85 -14.10 19.00
N ALA A 868 29.17 -12.95 19.61
CA ALA A 868 28.26 -11.80 19.66
C ALA A 868 28.22 -11.00 18.34
N SER A 869 28.82 -11.53 17.28
CA SER A 869 28.78 -10.94 15.95
C SER A 869 28.93 -11.98 14.87
N CYS A 870 28.36 -11.72 13.70
CA CYS A 870 28.58 -12.49 12.48
C CYS A 870 28.89 -11.57 11.30
N ALA A 871 29.44 -12.15 10.23
CA ALA A 871 29.88 -11.41 9.05
C ALA A 871 29.22 -11.92 7.76
N PRO A 872 27.91 -11.69 7.55
CA PRO A 872 27.24 -12.11 6.33
C PRO A 872 27.65 -11.26 5.14
N ALA A 873 27.54 -11.85 3.95
CA ALA A 873 27.66 -11.12 2.70
C ALA A 873 26.29 -10.56 2.30
N VAL A 874 26.23 -9.25 2.09
CA VAL A 874 25.03 -8.54 1.63
C VAL A 874 25.16 -8.29 0.15
N GLU A 875 24.12 -8.65 -0.60
CA GLU A 875 24.00 -8.39 -2.02
C GLU A 875 22.89 -7.36 -2.27
N GLU A 876 23.01 -6.63 -3.37
CA GLU A 876 22.02 -5.64 -3.75
C GLU A 876 20.69 -6.31 -4.14
N ARG A 877 19.56 -5.78 -3.63
CA ARG A 877 18.18 -6.30 -3.85
C ARG A 877 17.92 -7.72 -3.33
N GLN A 878 18.90 -8.35 -2.69
CA GLN A 878 18.76 -9.66 -2.06
C GLN A 878 18.73 -9.49 -0.55
N PRO A 879 17.60 -9.75 0.12
CA PRO A 879 17.56 -9.66 1.57
C PRO A 879 18.49 -10.68 2.21
N VAL A 880 19.06 -10.34 3.36
CA VAL A 880 19.84 -11.26 4.19
C VAL A 880 18.99 -11.69 5.38
N LEU A 881 18.94 -12.99 5.64
CA LEU A 881 18.21 -13.58 6.77
C LEU A 881 19.17 -14.36 7.65
N LEU A 882 19.28 -13.93 8.90
CA LEU A 882 20.20 -14.50 9.88
C LEU A 882 19.40 -15.14 11.01
N ALA A 883 19.63 -16.42 11.29
CA ALA A 883 19.17 -17.02 12.55
C ALA A 883 20.30 -17.06 13.56
N GLY A 884 19.99 -16.64 14.78
CA GLY A 884 20.81 -16.89 15.96
C GLY A 884 20.15 -18.00 16.78
N LEU A 885 20.85 -19.12 16.95
CA LEU A 885 20.42 -20.27 17.76
C LEU A 885 21.25 -20.38 19.05
N PRO A 886 20.66 -20.91 20.14
CA PRO A 886 21.37 -21.08 21.42
C PRO A 886 22.45 -22.17 21.39
N CYS A 887 22.43 -23.05 20.39
CA CYS A 887 23.41 -24.13 20.21
C CYS A 887 23.60 -24.45 18.73
N ARG A 888 24.69 -25.14 18.40
CA ARG A 888 24.92 -25.67 17.06
C ARG A 888 24.14 -26.98 16.84
N VAL A 889 23.34 -27.04 15.77
CA VAL A 889 22.73 -28.29 15.29
C VAL A 889 23.70 -28.98 14.33
N ASP A 890 23.98 -30.26 14.57
CA ASP A 890 24.91 -31.06 13.75
C ASP A 890 24.17 -32.00 12.79
N SER A 891 23.07 -32.63 13.24
CA SER A 891 22.30 -33.58 12.42
C SER A 891 20.85 -33.74 12.90
N ILE A 892 20.01 -34.34 12.07
CA ILE A 892 18.64 -34.74 12.45
C ILE A 892 18.61 -36.25 12.59
N LYS A 893 18.24 -36.72 13.77
CA LYS A 893 18.04 -38.15 14.02
C LYS A 893 16.58 -38.51 13.74
N VAL A 894 16.38 -39.44 12.81
CA VAL A 894 15.07 -39.99 12.43
C VAL A 894 14.97 -41.42 12.93
N ARG A 895 13.94 -41.72 13.74
CA ARG A 895 13.60 -43.08 14.18
C ARG A 895 12.23 -43.45 13.63
N THR A 896 12.13 -44.61 13.03
CA THR A 896 10.87 -45.11 12.46
C THR A 896 10.56 -46.49 13.01
N ARG A 897 9.27 -46.76 13.22
CA ARG A 897 8.73 -48.06 13.60
C ARG A 897 7.50 -48.35 12.76
N ARG A 898 7.54 -49.43 11.98
CA ARG A 898 6.40 -49.91 11.21
C ARG A 898 5.27 -50.37 12.15
N LEU A 899 4.05 -49.89 11.92
CA LEU A 899 2.87 -50.24 12.71
C LEU A 899 1.99 -51.29 12.02
N ASP A 900 1.91 -51.26 10.68
CA ASP A 900 1.16 -52.26 9.90
C ASP A 900 1.81 -52.57 8.54
N ARG A 901 1.27 -53.58 7.85
CA ARG A 901 1.71 -53.92 6.48
C ARG A 901 1.24 -52.91 5.42
N ALA A 902 0.10 -52.27 5.66
CA ALA A 902 -0.59 -51.35 4.76
C ALA A 902 0.13 -50.00 4.54
N GLY A 903 1.13 -49.68 5.35
CA GLY A 903 2.01 -48.52 5.16
C GLY A 903 1.89 -47.46 6.26
N THR A 904 1.51 -47.82 7.48
CA THR A 904 1.53 -46.92 8.63
C THR A 904 2.83 -47.06 9.44
N PHE A 905 3.47 -45.94 9.75
CA PHE A 905 4.72 -45.87 10.50
C PHE A 905 4.63 -44.84 11.63
N SER A 906 5.04 -45.22 12.83
CA SER A 906 5.36 -44.26 13.90
C SER A 906 6.74 -43.69 13.65
N VAL A 907 6.88 -42.39 13.83
CA VAL A 907 8.11 -41.66 13.58
C VAL A 907 8.43 -40.76 14.76
N GLU A 908 9.70 -40.75 15.16
CA GLU A 908 10.29 -39.79 16.10
C GLU A 908 11.45 -39.05 15.44
N LEU A 909 11.46 -37.72 15.59
CA LEU A 909 12.51 -36.81 15.13
C LEU A 909 13.18 -36.15 16.33
N SER A 910 14.51 -36.03 16.30
CA SER A 910 15.27 -35.30 17.33
C SER A 910 16.49 -34.62 16.73
N LEU A 911 16.66 -33.32 16.99
CA LEU A 911 17.88 -32.60 16.66
C LEU A 911 19.04 -33.12 17.50
N GLN A 912 20.20 -33.32 16.87
CA GLN A 912 21.45 -33.60 17.56
C GLN A 912 22.28 -32.32 17.57
N THR A 913 22.74 -31.92 18.74
CA THR A 913 23.46 -30.67 18.96
C THR A 913 24.85 -30.92 19.52
N ALA A 914 25.80 -30.06 19.16
CA ALA A 914 27.15 -30.10 19.70
C ALA A 914 27.18 -29.69 21.18
N ASP A 915 26.28 -28.77 21.56
CA ASP A 915 26.20 -28.20 22.90
C ASP A 915 25.07 -28.86 23.72
N ASP A 916 25.24 -28.88 25.04
CA ASP A 916 24.24 -29.40 25.97
C ASP A 916 23.07 -28.41 26.14
N ILE A 917 22.00 -28.66 25.39
CA ILE A 917 20.78 -27.84 25.33
C ILE A 917 20.05 -27.80 26.69
N SER A 918 20.31 -28.76 27.59
CA SER A 918 19.70 -28.76 28.92
C SER A 918 20.11 -27.54 29.76
N LYS A 919 21.20 -26.87 29.36
CA LYS A 919 21.70 -25.62 29.95
C LYS A 919 21.17 -24.36 29.27
N ALA A 920 20.48 -24.48 28.13
CA ALA A 920 19.84 -23.33 27.50
C ALA A 920 18.64 -22.88 28.36
N PRO A 921 18.42 -21.56 28.58
CA PRO A 921 17.44 -21.05 29.54
C PRO A 921 16.00 -21.54 29.35
N ASP A 922 15.65 -21.96 28.13
CA ASP A 922 14.30 -22.29 27.69
C ASP A 922 14.20 -23.60 26.89
N ARG A 923 15.29 -24.38 26.75
CA ARG A 923 15.37 -25.55 25.84
C ARG A 923 14.89 -25.24 24.40
N GLY A 924 14.96 -23.97 23.99
CA GLY A 924 14.20 -23.35 22.89
C GLY A 924 14.65 -23.70 21.48
N LEU A 925 14.63 -24.98 21.11
CA LEU A 925 14.91 -25.50 19.76
C LEU A 925 13.62 -25.75 18.97
N ASN A 926 12.81 -24.72 18.77
CA ASN A 926 11.66 -24.82 17.90
C ASN A 926 12.12 -24.64 16.44
N HIS A 927 12.09 -25.72 15.66
CA HIS A 927 12.52 -25.75 14.26
C HIS A 927 11.37 -26.23 13.37
N ALA A 928 11.24 -25.65 12.18
CA ALA A 928 10.35 -26.14 11.14
C ALA A 928 11.16 -26.98 10.15
N LEU A 929 11.00 -28.31 10.18
CA LEU A 929 11.70 -29.23 9.30
C LEU A 929 10.94 -29.41 7.98
N ALA A 930 11.66 -29.41 6.87
CA ALA A 930 11.19 -29.78 5.55
C ALA A 930 11.23 -31.29 5.38
N VAL A 931 10.14 -31.86 4.90
CA VAL A 931 10.00 -33.30 4.73
C VAL A 931 9.63 -33.61 3.30
N GLU A 932 10.40 -34.50 2.68
CA GLU A 932 10.15 -35.02 1.35
C GLU A 932 10.06 -36.55 1.42
N LEU A 933 9.00 -37.11 0.80
CA LEU A 933 8.85 -38.55 0.67
C LEU A 933 9.11 -38.93 -0.79
N LEU A 934 10.15 -39.74 -1.02
CA LEU A 934 10.46 -40.32 -2.32
C LEU A 934 9.88 -41.73 -2.41
N ARG A 935 9.24 -42.02 -3.54
CA ARG A 935 8.76 -43.35 -3.91
C ARG A 935 9.90 -44.33 -4.19
N PRO A 936 9.59 -45.63 -4.28
CA PRO A 936 10.56 -46.65 -4.73
C PRO A 936 11.16 -46.36 -6.12
N ASP A 937 10.43 -45.65 -6.99
CA ASP A 937 10.90 -45.23 -8.32
C ASP A 937 11.73 -43.92 -8.30
N GLY A 938 12.03 -43.39 -7.11
CA GLY A 938 12.79 -42.16 -6.91
C GLY A 938 12.01 -40.87 -7.13
N ARG A 939 10.72 -40.92 -7.50
CA ARG A 939 9.89 -39.72 -7.70
C ARG A 939 9.38 -39.17 -6.37
N SER A 940 9.41 -37.84 -6.24
CA SER A 940 8.86 -37.14 -5.07
C SER A 940 7.34 -37.26 -4.99
N MET A 941 6.80 -37.28 -3.77
CA MET A 941 5.36 -37.31 -3.49
C MET A 941 4.91 -36.02 -2.82
N PRO A 942 4.45 -35.02 -3.59
CA PRO A 942 4.10 -33.70 -3.06
C PRO A 942 3.01 -33.72 -1.97
N GLY A 943 2.03 -34.61 -2.08
CA GLY A 943 0.94 -34.75 -1.10
C GLY A 943 1.30 -35.50 0.20
N CYS A 944 2.51 -36.07 0.28
CA CYS A 944 3.02 -36.77 1.47
C CYS A 944 4.31 -36.12 2.03
N GLY A 945 4.85 -35.11 1.33
CA GLY A 945 5.83 -34.17 1.84
C GLY A 945 5.15 -33.02 2.61
N GLY A 946 5.91 -32.29 3.41
CA GLY A 946 5.34 -31.22 4.22
C GLY A 946 6.30 -30.59 5.22
N LYS A 947 5.73 -29.98 6.26
CA LYS A 947 6.44 -29.29 7.34
C LYS A 947 6.18 -29.99 8.66
N ILE A 948 7.23 -30.22 9.43
CA ILE A 948 7.11 -30.71 10.81
C ILE A 948 7.66 -29.64 11.75
N LEU A 949 6.84 -29.21 12.70
CA LEU A 949 7.27 -28.32 13.77
C LEU A 949 7.82 -29.16 14.92
N LEU A 950 9.12 -29.04 15.16
CA LEU A 950 9.78 -29.53 16.35
C LEU A 950 9.46 -28.59 17.52
N THR A 951 9.16 -29.18 18.69
CA THR A 951 9.09 -28.46 19.96
C THR A 951 10.21 -28.98 20.85
N GLU A 952 11.01 -28.08 21.42
CA GLU A 952 12.20 -28.45 22.20
C GLU A 952 13.14 -29.42 21.45
N GLY A 953 13.27 -29.23 20.13
CA GLY A 953 14.14 -30.04 19.27
C GLY A 953 13.62 -31.44 18.95
N THR A 954 12.38 -31.78 19.33
CA THR A 954 11.80 -33.12 19.10
C THR A 954 10.40 -33.07 18.49
N TRP A 955 10.02 -34.16 17.79
CA TRP A 955 8.67 -34.38 17.30
C TRP A 955 8.36 -35.87 17.26
N LYS A 956 7.09 -36.23 17.48
CA LYS A 956 6.59 -37.59 17.34
C LYS A 956 5.25 -37.58 16.63
N GLY A 957 5.07 -38.48 15.68
CA GLY A 957 3.81 -38.63 14.96
C GLY A 957 3.75 -39.91 14.14
N THR A 958 2.77 -39.95 13.23
CA THR A 958 2.50 -41.10 12.38
C THR A 958 2.46 -40.67 10.92
N VAL A 959 3.09 -41.45 10.06
CA VAL A 959 3.08 -41.29 8.61
C VAL A 959 2.27 -42.44 8.01
N HIS A 960 1.32 -42.10 7.13
CA HIS A 960 0.46 -43.05 6.43
C HIS A 960 0.74 -42.99 4.94
N LEU A 961 1.11 -44.12 4.34
CA LEU A 961 1.15 -44.28 2.90
C LEU A 961 -0.24 -44.68 2.40
N GLY A 962 -0.70 -44.04 1.32
CA GLY A 962 -2.01 -44.36 0.75
C GLY A 962 -2.11 -45.82 0.31
N LEU A 963 -3.26 -46.46 0.50
CA LEU A 963 -3.48 -47.87 0.13
C LEU A 963 -3.17 -48.12 -1.36
N ASN A 964 -3.55 -47.19 -2.23
CA ASN A 964 -3.33 -47.20 -3.67
C ASN A 964 -1.88 -46.94 -4.11
N GLN A 965 -0.96 -46.64 -3.19
CA GLN A 965 0.44 -46.44 -3.53
C GLN A 965 1.19 -47.77 -3.74
N PRO A 966 2.20 -47.82 -4.63
CA PRO A 966 2.93 -49.06 -4.91
C PRO A 966 3.64 -49.62 -3.67
N ALA A 967 3.78 -50.95 -3.61
CA ALA A 967 4.66 -51.59 -2.64
C ALA A 967 6.13 -51.25 -2.94
N GLY A 968 6.98 -51.26 -1.91
CA GLY A 968 8.41 -51.01 -2.06
C GLY A 968 9.00 -50.13 -0.97
N LEU A 969 10.27 -49.77 -1.15
CA LEU A 969 11.04 -48.96 -0.22
C LEU A 969 10.86 -47.47 -0.52
N TYR A 970 10.23 -46.74 0.39
CA TYR A 970 10.12 -45.30 0.34
C TYR A 970 11.27 -44.66 1.13
N ARG A 971 11.76 -43.52 0.67
CA ARG A 971 12.77 -42.73 1.41
C ARG A 971 12.11 -41.48 1.97
N TRP A 972 12.27 -41.27 3.26
CA TRP A 972 11.72 -40.15 3.97
C TRP A 972 12.85 -39.22 4.38
N LEU A 973 13.01 -38.15 3.61
CA LEU A 973 14.06 -37.15 3.75
C LEU A 973 13.55 -36.01 4.62
N VAL A 974 14.32 -35.68 5.66
CA VAL A 974 14.01 -34.63 6.61
C VAL A 974 15.17 -33.65 6.61
N ARG A 975 14.88 -32.35 6.48
CA ARG A 975 15.89 -31.31 6.36
C ARG A 975 15.54 -30.12 7.24
N ASP A 976 16.52 -29.57 7.92
CA ASP A 976 16.40 -28.33 8.66
C ASP A 976 16.82 -27.16 7.76
N PRO A 977 15.89 -26.32 7.30
CA PRO A 977 16.20 -25.20 6.43
C PRO A 977 17.07 -24.12 7.09
N VAL A 978 17.14 -24.09 8.43
CA VAL A 978 17.93 -23.11 9.17
C VAL A 978 19.41 -23.48 9.16
N THR A 979 19.71 -24.74 9.43
CA THR A 979 21.08 -25.21 9.67
C THR A 979 21.65 -26.02 8.52
N GLY A 980 20.79 -26.48 7.61
CA GLY A 980 21.14 -27.41 6.53
C GLY A 980 21.31 -28.86 7.01
N ALA A 981 21.05 -29.16 8.28
CA ALA A 981 21.12 -30.51 8.81
C ALA A 981 20.08 -31.41 8.12
N GLU A 982 20.48 -32.63 7.78
CA GLU A 982 19.61 -33.61 7.13
C GLU A 982 19.48 -34.87 8.00
N GLY A 983 18.38 -35.59 7.79
CA GLY A 983 18.10 -36.90 8.34
C GLY A 983 17.30 -37.71 7.33
N GLU A 984 17.49 -39.02 7.31
CA GLU A 984 16.78 -39.91 6.39
C GLU A 984 16.30 -41.15 7.14
N ALA A 985 15.12 -41.63 6.76
CA ALA A 985 14.66 -42.96 7.13
C ALA A 985 14.04 -43.68 5.94
N HIS A 986 14.06 -45.01 5.99
CA HIS A 986 13.45 -45.87 4.98
C HIS A 986 12.14 -46.46 5.51
N LEU A 987 11.11 -46.42 4.67
CA LEU A 987 9.76 -46.90 4.98
C LEU A 987 9.39 -48.02 3.99
N GLN A 988 9.45 -49.27 4.44
CA GLN A 988 9.12 -50.42 3.60
C GLN A 988 7.60 -50.67 3.61
N LYS A 989 6.93 -50.48 2.46
CA LYS A 989 5.53 -50.87 2.25
C LYS A 989 5.47 -52.25 1.60
N ASP A 990 4.63 -53.12 2.13
CA ASP A 990 4.38 -54.44 1.53
C ASP A 990 3.23 -54.33 0.54
N GLU A 991 3.15 -55.28 -0.38
CA GLU A 991 1.96 -55.45 -1.19
C GLU A 991 0.81 -55.92 -0.28
N VAL A 992 -0.32 -55.22 -0.35
CA VAL A 992 -1.51 -55.53 0.44
C VAL A 992 -2.68 -55.65 -0.52
N LEU A 993 -3.23 -56.86 -0.63
CA LEU A 993 -4.38 -57.13 -1.48
C LEU A 993 -5.65 -56.65 -0.78
N TYR A 994 -6.65 -56.22 -1.56
CA TYR A 994 -7.94 -55.78 -1.02
C TYR A 994 -8.59 -56.84 -0.11
N ALA A 995 -8.40 -58.12 -0.44
CA ALA A 995 -8.88 -59.26 0.34
C ALA A 995 -8.25 -59.40 1.74
N ASP A 996 -7.04 -58.85 1.95
CA ASP A 996 -6.33 -58.89 3.24
C ASP A 996 -6.82 -57.80 4.20
N LEU A 997 -7.34 -56.70 3.67
CA LEU A 997 -7.85 -55.54 4.43
C LEU A 997 -9.33 -55.70 4.76
N PHE A 998 -10.09 -56.35 3.88
CA PHE A 998 -11.52 -56.60 4.02
C PHE A 998 -11.81 -58.08 3.74
N PRO A 999 -11.48 -58.98 4.69
CA PRO A 999 -11.78 -60.39 4.52
C PRO A 999 -13.31 -60.57 4.32
N PRO A 1000 -13.74 -61.43 3.38
CA PRO A 1000 -15.16 -61.69 3.18
C PRO A 1000 -15.80 -62.14 4.50
N ALA A 1001 -17.05 -61.72 4.75
CA ALA A 1001 -17.77 -61.94 6.02
C ALA A 1001 -17.82 -63.41 6.50
N GLU A 1002 -17.58 -64.38 5.62
CA GLU A 1002 -17.47 -65.80 5.96
C GLU A 1002 -16.23 -66.15 6.80
N ALA A 1003 -15.16 -65.36 6.77
CA ALA A 1003 -13.94 -65.62 7.55
C ALA A 1003 -14.06 -65.24 9.05
N ALA A 1004 -15.00 -64.38 9.42
CA ALA A 1004 -15.22 -63.95 10.81
C ALA A 1004 -15.99 -64.99 11.66
N ARG A 1005 -16.38 -66.14 11.09
CA ARG A 1005 -17.16 -67.20 11.75
C ARG A 1005 -16.37 -68.45 12.15
N LYS A 1006 -15.03 -68.44 12.10
CA LYS A 1006 -14.24 -69.53 12.71
C LYS A 1006 -13.79 -69.15 14.12
N PRO A 1007 -14.25 -69.85 15.17
CA PRO A 1007 -13.77 -69.62 16.52
C PRO A 1007 -12.29 -70.01 16.61
N ALA A 1008 -11.52 -69.22 17.36
CA ALA A 1008 -10.13 -69.51 17.66
C ALA A 1008 -9.98 -70.94 18.20
N GLN A 1009 -9.16 -71.75 17.54
CA GLN A 1009 -8.64 -72.99 18.11
C GLN A 1009 -7.11 -73.02 17.96
N LYS A 1010 -6.49 -72.92 19.14
CA LYS A 1010 -5.07 -73.08 19.55
C LYS A 1010 -4.07 -72.03 19.09
#